data_AF-A0A7X5IQ85-F1
#
_entry.id   AF-A0A7X5IQ85-F1
#
_cell.length_a   1.000
_cell.length_b   1.000
_cell.length_c   1.000
_cell.angle_alpha   90.00
_cell.angle_beta   90.00
_cell.angle_gamma   90.00
#
_symmetry.space_group_name_H-M   'P 1'
#
loop_
_entity.id
_entity.type
_entity.pdbx_description
1 polymer ?
#
loop_
_entity_poly.entity_id
_entity_poly.type
_entity_poly.pdbx_seq_one_letter_code
_entity_poly.pdbx_strand_id
1 'polypeptide(L)'
;MLDKKALRKFTADNPAPAIPPGHGLLHAPQVDYIVRTAVKIIARRRMLVLYVYDCKRAASGDSRPVWTMFQAGEDYITLARREDGSTRWREASFERLGKDYSFTRKCVFYSTQDEERVCGFFRDHDHSGMAALTYAQQAILDKRSTERQLRRERRTIDRMRPLRALPRGLEGWVRREIMPAYFRCGHTSVRRPVTGICTSCGKEATLPSAAHNSETMCPHCKRKLTVKSAGKMGRHYDRDTVQVIERISGNEVVARVVKVYYDYDRDHLLPTERIYENARVFIRLGPDGKAAVEPYYYSYNRGTLTHWMPGDRPIFYPYNDNFEAVTCGHVYCRNLPKTLAGTPWEYCPVTAFYEHFHEPMQLWPFLRAYLEHPRLEHLVKTGFFSLAADLAYRCGYADTLDESQHRTHRILQVEAEDVPFLRGLDPDMGTLEVFQGYAGLKDRQRLLRWQLDNQVTRDVDQILEHMTAHKLMKYMDGQYAGLRADGGRGRYHNMQSTVSEYRDYLGMIAQLGYDMDNSFVLYPKDLQKAHDRVQGRLKAKADAQMRRDFKTAMGAISGRLDFEADGMKFLLPTTPEELAAEGNALHHCVGSYANRVARKECIILFLRRCENLAKPFYTVEVRGRKIIQVHGKGNCDPTPEVNAFMSKWERQVLQAPAAA
;
A
#
# COMPACT_ATOMS: atom_id res chain seq x y z
N MET A 1 0.91 35.63 28.82
CA MET A 1 -0.35 34.87 28.83
C MET A 1 -1.40 35.68 29.58
N LEU A 2 -2.62 35.75 29.05
CA LEU A 2 -3.73 36.48 29.68
C LEU A 2 -4.28 35.74 30.91
N ASP A 3 -4.66 36.50 31.96
CA ASP A 3 -5.21 35.94 33.20
C ASP A 3 -6.66 35.47 33.01
N LYS A 4 -6.81 34.18 32.71
CA LYS A 4 -8.12 33.51 32.52
C LYS A 4 -9.07 33.68 33.72
N LYS A 5 -8.58 33.83 34.96
CA LYS A 5 -9.45 34.02 36.13
C LYS A 5 -10.00 35.44 36.18
N ALA A 6 -9.14 36.44 35.97
CA ALA A 6 -9.55 37.84 35.91
C ALA A 6 -10.52 38.12 34.75
N LEU A 7 -10.29 37.52 33.58
CA LEU A 7 -11.19 37.68 32.42
C LEU A 7 -12.58 37.07 32.66
N ARG A 8 -12.66 35.88 33.28
CA ARG A 8 -13.94 35.27 33.67
C ARG A 8 -14.69 36.13 34.69
N LYS A 9 -13.98 36.64 35.71
CA LYS A 9 -14.55 37.57 36.68
C LYS A 9 -15.09 38.82 35.99
N PHE A 10 -14.31 39.42 35.08
CA PHE A 10 -14.75 40.57 34.30
C PHE A 10 -16.06 40.29 33.54
N THR A 11 -16.18 39.14 32.86
CA THR A 11 -17.43 38.78 32.14
C THR A 11 -18.62 38.52 33.05
N ALA A 12 -18.40 38.11 34.29
CA ALA A 12 -19.46 37.91 35.27
C ALA A 12 -19.92 39.26 35.85
N ASP A 13 -18.97 40.13 36.17
CA ASP A 13 -19.22 41.43 36.82
C ASP A 13 -19.69 42.51 35.83
N ASN A 14 -19.42 42.34 34.53
CA ASN A 14 -19.73 43.32 33.48
C ASN A 14 -20.53 42.63 32.36
N PRO A 15 -21.88 42.58 32.46
CA PRO A 15 -22.71 41.96 31.44
C PRO A 15 -22.55 42.64 30.09
N ALA A 16 -22.55 41.83 29.03
CA ALA A 16 -22.33 42.30 27.67
C ALA A 16 -23.51 43.17 27.18
N PRO A 17 -23.26 44.21 26.34
CA PRO A 17 -24.32 45.08 25.86
C PRO A 17 -25.36 44.36 24.98
N ALA A 18 -26.63 44.32 25.41
CA ALA A 18 -27.72 43.65 24.69
C ALA A 18 -28.03 44.30 23.33
N ILE A 19 -28.42 43.48 22.35
CA ILE A 19 -28.88 43.93 21.02
C ILE A 19 -30.43 43.97 21.04
N PRO A 20 -31.07 45.11 20.75
CA PRO A 20 -32.53 45.19 20.69
C PRO A 20 -33.12 44.23 19.64
N PRO A 21 -34.22 43.51 19.92
CA PRO A 21 -34.82 42.56 18.97
C PRO A 21 -35.24 43.18 17.62
N GLY A 22 -35.58 44.47 17.62
CA GLY A 22 -35.92 45.23 16.40
C GLY A 22 -34.72 45.76 15.61
N HIS A 23 -33.48 45.44 15.98
CA HIS A 23 -32.31 45.96 15.29
C HIS A 23 -32.16 45.35 13.89
N GLY A 24 -32.11 46.18 12.84
CA GLY A 24 -32.14 45.73 11.44
C GLY A 24 -31.07 44.70 11.06
N LEU A 25 -29.87 44.78 11.66
CA LEU A 25 -28.79 43.80 11.42
C LEU A 25 -29.14 42.37 11.85
N LEU A 26 -30.08 42.17 12.79
CA LEU A 26 -30.49 40.82 13.21
C LEU A 26 -31.27 40.07 12.13
N HIS A 27 -31.90 40.81 11.21
CA HIS A 27 -32.79 40.28 10.19
C HIS A 27 -32.16 40.30 8.79
N ALA A 28 -30.89 40.68 8.69
CA ALA A 28 -30.15 40.70 7.43
C ALA A 28 -29.66 39.28 7.06
N PRO A 29 -30.15 38.65 5.97
CA PRO A 29 -29.86 37.25 5.66
C PRO A 29 -28.37 36.96 5.37
N GLN A 30 -27.59 37.98 5.03
CA GLN A 30 -26.16 37.89 4.78
C GLN A 30 -25.29 37.96 6.05
N VAL A 31 -25.86 38.28 7.21
CA VAL A 31 -25.16 38.47 8.49
C VAL A 31 -25.49 37.34 9.46
N ASP A 32 -24.52 36.49 9.75
CA ASP A 32 -24.70 35.42 10.74
C ASP A 32 -24.29 35.88 12.16
N TYR A 33 -23.38 36.86 12.26
CA TYR A 33 -22.87 37.37 13.53
C TYR A 33 -22.79 38.89 13.61
N ILE A 34 -23.16 39.44 14.76
CA ILE A 34 -22.97 40.86 15.09
C ILE A 34 -21.85 40.99 16.13
N VAL A 35 -20.96 41.95 15.94
CA VAL A 35 -19.83 42.23 16.83
C VAL A 35 -19.97 43.59 17.47
N ARG A 36 -20.00 43.62 18.80
CA ARG A 36 -19.87 44.85 19.60
C ARG A 36 -18.51 44.91 20.24
N THR A 37 -17.94 46.11 20.37
CA THR A 37 -16.57 46.26 20.86
C THR A 37 -16.50 47.19 22.06
N ALA A 38 -15.53 46.95 22.95
CA ALA A 38 -15.20 47.85 24.05
C ALA A 38 -13.70 47.83 24.29
N VAL A 39 -13.13 48.95 24.73
CA VAL A 39 -11.76 48.98 25.25
C VAL A 39 -11.83 49.12 26.76
N LYS A 40 -11.23 48.17 27.47
CA LYS A 40 -11.27 48.09 28.93
C LYS A 40 -9.89 47.81 29.48
N ILE A 41 -9.62 48.26 30.70
CA ILE A 41 -8.41 47.89 31.43
C ILE A 41 -8.79 46.71 32.33
N ILE A 42 -8.30 45.51 32.01
CA ILE A 42 -8.57 44.28 32.78
C ILE A 42 -7.23 43.73 33.25
N ALA A 43 -7.08 43.45 34.55
CA ALA A 43 -5.82 42.99 35.14
C ALA A 43 -4.61 43.87 34.72
N ARG A 44 -4.76 45.20 34.80
CA ARG A 44 -3.76 46.22 34.42
C ARG A 44 -3.32 46.22 32.95
N ARG A 45 -4.08 45.59 32.04
CA ARG A 45 -3.82 45.60 30.60
C ARG A 45 -4.97 46.25 29.84
N ARG A 46 -4.65 47.15 28.91
CA ARG A 46 -5.61 47.69 27.94
C ARG A 46 -6.00 46.57 26.96
N MET A 47 -7.28 46.21 26.93
CA MET A 47 -7.82 45.13 26.10
C MET A 47 -8.95 45.63 25.23
N LEU A 48 -8.95 45.22 23.96
CA LEU A 48 -10.11 45.24 23.09
C LEU A 48 -10.94 43.99 23.40
N VAL A 49 -12.19 44.20 23.81
CA VAL A 49 -13.18 43.15 24.07
C VAL A 49 -14.15 43.13 22.91
N LEU A 50 -14.30 42.00 22.24
CA LEU A 50 -15.27 41.77 21.17
C LEU A 50 -16.34 40.82 21.68
N TYR A 51 -17.58 41.32 21.75
CA TYR A 51 -18.76 40.53 22.05
C TYR A 51 -19.39 40.10 20.73
N VAL A 52 -19.37 38.80 20.46
CA VAL A 52 -19.88 38.21 19.22
C VAL A 52 -21.21 37.53 19.49
N TYR A 53 -22.25 37.99 18.81
CA TYR A 53 -23.62 37.52 18.95
C TYR A 53 -24.01 36.73 17.70
N ASP A 54 -24.65 35.59 17.90
CA ASP A 54 -25.29 34.85 16.81
C ASP A 54 -26.64 35.51 16.51
N CYS A 55 -26.86 35.90 15.25
CA CYS A 55 -28.05 36.65 14.86
C CYS A 55 -29.35 35.86 15.11
N LYS A 56 -29.36 34.55 14.87
CA LYS A 56 -30.56 33.71 15.06
C LYS A 56 -30.93 33.60 16.54
N ARG A 57 -29.93 33.46 17.42
CA ARG A 57 -30.13 33.44 18.88
C ARG A 57 -30.59 34.80 19.41
N ALA A 58 -29.97 35.88 18.95
CA ALA A 58 -30.34 37.22 19.38
C ALA A 58 -31.75 37.62 18.89
N ALA A 59 -32.13 37.24 17.66
CA ALA A 59 -33.48 37.46 17.12
C ALA A 59 -34.57 36.67 17.86
N SER A 60 -34.22 35.49 18.42
CA SER A 60 -35.13 34.67 19.24
C SER A 60 -35.17 35.09 20.73
N GLY A 61 -34.52 36.20 21.09
CA GLY A 61 -34.56 36.78 22.43
C GLY A 61 -33.37 36.44 23.35
N ASP A 62 -32.43 35.59 22.92
CA ASP A 62 -31.19 35.34 23.66
C ASP A 62 -30.09 36.33 23.26
N SER A 63 -30.08 37.50 23.91
CA SER A 63 -29.13 38.58 23.64
C SER A 63 -27.76 38.39 24.30
N ARG A 64 -27.33 37.15 24.59
CA ARG A 64 -26.02 36.87 25.19
C ARG A 64 -24.99 36.55 24.09
N PRO A 65 -23.74 37.03 24.20
CA PRO A 65 -22.74 36.71 23.20
C PRO A 65 -22.37 35.22 23.26
N VAL A 66 -22.28 34.59 22.10
CA VAL A 66 -21.80 33.21 21.95
C VAL A 66 -20.29 33.14 22.21
N TRP A 67 -19.57 34.22 21.88
CA TRP A 67 -18.15 34.38 22.12
C TRP A 67 -17.83 35.77 22.70
N THR A 68 -16.95 35.81 23.69
CA THR A 68 -16.33 37.06 24.15
C THR A 68 -14.82 36.93 23.97
N MET A 69 -14.29 37.64 22.97
CA MET A 69 -12.86 37.67 22.68
C MET A 69 -12.20 38.82 23.41
N PHE A 70 -11.05 38.54 24.02
CA PHE A 70 -10.16 39.51 24.64
C PHE A 70 -8.89 39.59 23.82
N GLN A 71 -8.58 40.78 23.31
CA GLN A 71 -7.34 41.08 22.59
C GLN A 71 -6.53 42.09 23.39
N ALA A 72 -5.27 41.78 23.68
CA ALA A 72 -4.37 42.67 24.40
C ALA A 72 -2.96 42.62 23.80
N GLY A 73 -2.60 43.63 23.00
CA GLY A 73 -1.30 43.67 22.32
C GLY A 73 -1.10 42.42 21.46
N GLU A 74 -0.08 41.62 21.79
CA GLU A 74 0.31 40.40 21.07
C GLU A 74 -0.36 39.10 21.56
N ASP A 75 -1.42 39.19 22.37
CA ASP A 75 -2.14 38.02 22.87
C ASP A 75 -3.64 38.18 22.73
N TYR A 76 -4.33 37.06 22.54
CA TYR A 76 -5.78 37.02 22.50
C TYR A 76 -6.32 35.70 23.03
N ILE A 77 -7.54 35.73 23.55
CA ILE A 77 -8.25 34.54 23.98
C ILE A 77 -9.75 34.76 23.93
N THR A 78 -10.50 33.70 23.63
CA THR A 78 -11.96 33.77 23.53
C THR A 78 -12.64 32.91 24.58
N LEU A 79 -13.53 33.50 25.36
CA LEU A 79 -14.46 32.77 26.21
C LEU A 79 -15.67 32.38 25.36
N ALA A 80 -15.85 31.08 25.15
CA ALA A 80 -16.94 30.53 24.35
C ALA A 80 -18.02 29.92 25.25
N ARG A 81 -19.26 30.32 25.01
CA ARG A 81 -20.44 29.76 25.68
C ARG A 81 -20.93 28.52 24.93
N ARG A 82 -21.21 27.45 25.68
CA ARG A 82 -21.82 26.21 25.17
C ARG A 82 -23.35 26.30 25.24
N GLU A 83 -24.01 25.37 24.57
CA GLU A 83 -25.48 25.26 24.59
C GLU A 83 -26.01 24.97 26.01
N ASP A 84 -25.26 24.18 26.80
CA ASP A 84 -25.54 23.89 28.21
C ASP A 84 -25.34 25.08 29.17
N GLY A 85 -24.98 26.26 28.64
CA GLY A 85 -24.72 27.48 29.42
C GLY A 85 -23.33 27.55 30.06
N SER A 86 -22.54 26.48 30.04
CA SER A 86 -21.16 26.48 30.53
C SER A 86 -20.22 27.25 29.59
N THR A 87 -19.01 27.59 30.08
CA THR A 87 -18.02 28.34 29.31
C THR A 87 -16.69 27.60 29.17
N ARG A 88 -16.08 27.68 27.98
CA ARG A 88 -14.74 27.15 27.69
C ARG A 88 -13.84 28.21 27.07
N TRP A 89 -12.54 28.09 27.29
CA TRP A 89 -11.56 28.95 26.63
C TRP A 89 -11.18 28.41 25.24
N ARG A 90 -11.02 29.30 24.28
CA ARG A 90 -10.50 29.01 22.94
C ARG A 90 -9.31 29.92 22.64
N GLU A 91 -8.26 29.35 22.06
CA GLU A 91 -7.02 30.05 21.66
C GLU A 91 -6.96 30.31 20.15
N ALA A 92 -8.07 30.08 19.44
CA ALA A 92 -8.19 30.35 18.01
C ALA A 92 -8.28 31.86 17.74
N SER A 93 -7.69 32.30 16.62
CA SER A 93 -7.91 33.65 16.08
C SER A 93 -9.37 33.86 15.69
N PHE A 94 -9.75 35.12 15.51
CA PHE A 94 -11.12 35.55 15.22
C PHE A 94 -11.66 34.86 13.95
N GLU A 95 -10.88 34.89 12.85
CA GLU A 95 -11.21 34.21 11.59
C GLU A 95 -11.43 32.69 11.75
N ARG A 96 -10.87 32.07 12.79
CA ARG A 96 -10.98 30.63 13.08
C ARG A 96 -11.98 30.30 14.19
N LEU A 97 -12.82 31.26 14.61
CA LEU A 97 -13.87 31.02 15.61
C LEU A 97 -15.07 30.29 15.01
N GLY A 98 -15.51 30.67 13.82
CA GLY A 98 -16.60 30.03 13.09
C GLY A 98 -16.21 28.71 12.43
N LYS A 99 -17.19 28.06 11.81
CA LYS A 99 -16.98 26.85 10.99
C LYS A 99 -16.68 27.19 9.52
N ASP A 100 -16.98 28.41 9.09
CA ASP A 100 -16.82 28.87 7.71
C ASP A 100 -15.38 29.28 7.40
N TYR A 101 -14.94 28.99 6.17
CA TYR A 101 -13.61 29.36 5.66
C TYR A 101 -13.39 30.88 5.57
N SER A 102 -14.46 31.68 5.54
CA SER A 102 -14.42 33.15 5.52
C SER A 102 -15.37 33.71 6.58
N PHE A 103 -15.11 33.34 7.83
CA PHE A 103 -15.93 33.71 8.98
C PHE A 103 -16.14 35.23 9.12
N THR A 104 -15.11 36.04 8.86
CA THR A 104 -15.27 37.51 8.95
C THR A 104 -16.26 38.09 7.96
N ARG A 105 -16.48 37.46 6.80
CA ARG A 105 -17.49 37.91 5.82
C ARG A 105 -18.93 37.72 6.32
N LYS A 106 -19.11 36.89 7.34
CA LYS A 106 -20.40 36.65 8.00
C LYS A 106 -20.61 37.52 9.24
N CYS A 107 -19.60 38.33 9.59
CA CYS A 107 -19.60 39.20 10.74
C CYS A 107 -19.80 40.66 10.31
N VAL A 108 -20.57 41.40 11.08
CA VAL A 108 -20.69 42.86 10.93
C VAL A 108 -20.50 43.54 12.29
N PHE A 109 -19.92 44.73 12.32
CA PHE A 109 -19.94 45.54 13.54
C PHE A 109 -21.34 46.10 13.79
N TYR A 110 -21.72 46.18 15.07
CA TYR A 110 -23.01 46.74 15.46
C TYR A 110 -23.15 48.22 15.08
N SER A 111 -22.06 48.98 15.10
CA SER A 111 -22.02 50.39 14.71
C SER A 111 -20.67 50.79 14.10
N THR A 112 -20.63 51.92 13.40
CA THR A 112 -19.37 52.52 12.90
C THR A 112 -18.38 52.79 14.03
N GLN A 113 -18.86 53.21 15.21
CA GLN A 113 -18.01 53.41 16.39
C GLN A 113 -17.38 52.11 16.90
N ASP A 114 -18.06 50.97 16.73
CA ASP A 114 -17.50 49.67 17.09
C ASP A 114 -16.35 49.29 16.16
N GLU A 115 -16.47 49.61 14.87
CA GLU A 115 -15.43 49.41 13.87
C GLU A 115 -14.23 50.35 14.09
N GLU A 116 -14.48 51.66 14.21
CA GLU A 116 -13.45 52.68 14.47
C GLU A 116 -12.66 52.37 15.74
N ARG A 117 -13.30 51.78 16.75
CA ARG A 117 -12.62 51.35 17.98
C ARG A 117 -11.63 50.22 17.75
N VAL A 118 -11.91 49.30 16.82
CA VAL A 118 -10.95 48.25 16.44
C VAL A 118 -9.79 48.86 15.66
N CYS A 119 -10.08 49.67 14.64
CA CYS A 119 -9.07 50.39 13.86
C CYS A 119 -8.14 51.21 14.78
N GLY A 120 -8.72 52.03 15.66
CA GLY A 120 -7.97 52.85 16.62
C GLY A 120 -7.26 52.04 17.72
N PHE A 121 -7.71 50.82 18.04
CA PHE A 121 -6.98 49.96 18.97
C PHE A 121 -5.66 49.47 18.36
N PHE A 122 -5.67 49.13 17.06
CA PHE A 122 -4.50 48.67 16.31
C PHE A 122 -3.72 49.79 15.61
N ARG A 123 -4.25 51.02 15.59
CA ARG A 123 -3.74 52.16 14.81
C ARG A 123 -3.67 51.86 13.31
N ASP A 124 -4.65 51.13 12.81
CA ASP A 124 -4.79 50.76 11.40
C ASP A 124 -6.08 51.39 10.88
N HIS A 125 -5.93 52.50 10.14
CA HIS A 125 -7.04 53.26 9.55
C HIS A 125 -7.11 53.08 8.02
N ASP A 126 -6.17 52.32 7.44
CA ASP A 126 -6.13 52.03 6.01
C ASP A 126 -7.04 50.83 5.66
N HIS A 127 -7.39 50.02 6.67
CA HIS A 127 -8.24 48.84 6.53
C HIS A 127 -9.55 48.96 7.34
N SER A 128 -10.54 48.15 6.95
CA SER A 128 -11.76 47.94 7.76
C SER A 128 -11.45 47.28 9.10
N GLY A 129 -12.31 47.43 10.10
CA GLY A 129 -12.01 46.95 11.45
C GLY A 129 -11.81 45.43 11.53
N MET A 130 -12.51 44.65 10.70
CA MET A 130 -12.31 43.20 10.63
C MET A 130 -10.95 42.86 10.02
N ALA A 131 -10.55 43.56 8.96
CA ALA A 131 -9.26 43.38 8.34
C ALA A 131 -8.12 43.77 9.31
N ALA A 132 -8.22 44.91 9.99
CA ALA A 132 -7.27 45.33 11.02
C ALA A 132 -7.10 44.28 12.13
N LEU A 133 -8.21 43.71 12.63
CA LEU A 133 -8.18 42.62 13.61
C LEU A 133 -7.49 41.37 13.08
N THR A 134 -7.87 40.93 11.87
CA THR A 134 -7.33 39.71 11.26
C THR A 134 -5.84 39.86 10.95
N TYR A 135 -5.39 41.01 10.44
CA TYR A 135 -3.97 41.30 10.22
C TYR A 135 -3.17 41.28 11.52
N ALA A 136 -3.66 41.94 12.57
CA ALA A 136 -2.97 41.95 13.86
C ALA A 136 -2.86 40.54 14.47
N GLN A 137 -3.92 39.74 14.39
CA GLN A 137 -3.89 38.36 14.89
C GLN A 137 -3.06 37.43 14.01
N GLN A 138 -3.00 37.65 12.69
CA GLN A 138 -2.11 36.93 11.80
C GLN A 138 -0.64 37.21 12.12
N ALA A 139 -0.27 38.47 12.35
CA ALA A 139 1.08 38.85 12.79
C ALA A 139 1.50 38.15 14.10
N ILE A 140 0.57 38.01 15.06
CA ILE A 140 0.79 37.25 16.30
C ILE A 140 1.03 35.76 16.00
N LEU A 141 0.22 35.17 15.12
CA LEU A 141 0.34 33.76 14.73
C LEU A 141 1.66 33.51 14.01
N ASP A 142 2.07 34.40 13.11
CA ASP A 142 3.33 34.33 12.37
C ASP A 142 4.51 34.40 13.34
N LYS A 143 4.53 35.37 14.25
CA LYS A 143 5.56 35.47 15.31
C LYS A 143 5.65 34.19 16.14
N ARG A 144 4.52 33.66 16.61
CA ARG A 144 4.46 32.38 17.36
C ARG A 144 4.95 31.20 16.52
N SER A 145 4.65 31.20 15.23
CA SER A 145 5.11 30.17 14.28
C SER A 145 6.63 30.22 14.11
N THR A 146 7.18 31.42 13.87
CA THR A 146 8.62 31.67 13.78
C THR A 146 9.32 31.25 15.07
N GLU A 147 8.83 31.63 16.24
CA GLU A 147 9.44 31.20 17.51
C GLU A 147 9.44 29.68 17.68
N ARG A 148 8.34 29.00 17.35
CA ARG A 148 8.28 27.53 17.40
C ARG A 148 9.23 26.89 16.39
N GLN A 149 9.36 27.47 15.20
CA GLN A 149 10.32 27.05 14.19
C GLN A 149 11.75 27.20 14.71
N LEU A 150 12.16 28.38 15.19
CA LEU A 150 13.49 28.64 15.74
C LEU A 150 13.82 27.69 16.91
N ARG A 151 12.86 27.39 17.79
CA ARG A 151 13.05 26.41 18.88
C ARG A 151 13.22 24.98 18.38
N ARG A 152 12.60 24.59 17.26
CA ARG A 152 12.81 23.27 16.63
C ARG A 152 14.17 23.23 15.95
N GLU A 153 14.52 24.26 15.20
CA GLU A 153 15.80 24.36 14.48
C GLU A 153 17.00 24.37 15.43
N ARG A 154 16.93 25.11 16.56
CA ARG A 154 17.97 25.07 17.60
C ARG A 154 18.17 23.67 18.18
N ARG A 155 17.07 22.95 18.47
CA ARG A 155 17.14 21.54 18.91
C ARG A 155 17.81 20.64 17.87
N THR A 156 17.53 20.85 16.58
CA THR A 156 18.22 20.13 15.51
C THR A 156 19.71 20.48 15.45
N ILE A 157 20.09 21.76 15.57
CA ILE A 157 21.50 22.18 15.61
C ILE A 157 22.23 21.49 16.77
N ASP A 158 21.62 21.46 17.96
CA ASP A 158 22.18 20.80 19.13
C ASP A 158 22.35 19.29 18.90
N ARG A 159 21.37 18.65 18.23
CA ARG A 159 21.44 17.23 17.85
C ARG A 159 22.59 16.91 16.89
N MET A 160 22.95 17.83 16.00
CA MET A 160 24.04 17.66 15.03
C MET A 160 25.42 17.99 15.59
N ARG A 161 25.49 18.67 16.74
CA ARG A 161 26.73 19.15 17.36
C ARG A 161 27.81 18.09 17.65
N PRO A 162 27.49 16.86 18.11
CA PRO A 162 28.54 15.89 18.48
C PRO A 162 29.24 15.23 17.29
N LEU A 163 28.73 15.43 16.07
CA LEU A 163 29.22 14.77 14.86
C LEU A 163 30.54 15.37 14.37
N ARG A 164 31.43 14.50 13.91
CA ARG A 164 32.74 14.88 13.38
C ARG A 164 32.72 14.97 11.85
N ALA A 165 33.84 15.37 11.27
CA ALA A 165 34.04 15.28 9.81
C ALA A 165 33.99 13.82 9.35
N LEU A 166 33.59 13.61 8.09
CA LEU A 166 33.60 12.28 7.46
C LEU A 166 35.03 11.69 7.44
N PRO A 167 35.17 10.35 7.42
CA PRO A 167 36.48 9.70 7.41
C PRO A 167 37.36 10.17 6.24
N ARG A 168 38.61 10.53 6.51
CA ARG A 168 39.57 11.00 5.48
C ARG A 168 39.79 10.00 4.34
N GLY A 169 39.62 8.71 4.61
CA GLY A 169 39.77 7.65 3.61
C GLY A 169 38.54 7.40 2.74
N LEU A 170 37.42 8.10 2.98
CA LEU A 170 36.14 7.86 2.30
C LEU A 170 36.23 8.18 0.81
N GLU A 171 36.70 9.36 0.43
CA GLU A 171 36.78 9.78 -0.98
C GLU A 171 37.68 8.85 -1.81
N GLY A 172 38.83 8.49 -1.24
CA GLY A 172 39.75 7.55 -1.90
C GLY A 172 39.20 6.13 -1.98
N TRP A 173 38.31 5.72 -1.08
CA TRP A 173 37.60 4.44 -1.16
C TRP A 173 36.51 4.50 -2.24
N VAL A 174 35.69 5.55 -2.24
CA VAL A 174 34.68 5.81 -3.27
C VAL A 174 35.28 5.73 -4.67
N ARG A 175 36.41 6.43 -4.90
CA ARG A 175 37.09 6.46 -6.21
C ARG A 175 37.69 5.11 -6.62
N ARG A 176 38.06 4.24 -5.66
CA ARG A 176 38.78 2.98 -5.93
C ARG A 176 37.93 1.73 -5.95
N GLU A 177 36.79 1.75 -5.27
CA GLU A 177 35.98 0.55 -5.04
C GLU A 177 34.53 0.75 -5.51
N ILE A 178 33.95 1.94 -5.35
CA ILE A 178 32.53 2.16 -5.61
C ILE A 178 32.28 2.70 -7.02
N MET A 179 32.81 3.89 -7.33
CA MET A 179 32.48 4.56 -8.59
C MET A 179 33.02 3.77 -9.78
N PRO A 180 32.26 3.73 -10.90
CA PRO A 180 32.75 3.22 -12.17
C PRO A 180 34.10 3.82 -12.54
N ALA A 181 34.98 2.97 -13.07
CA ALA A 181 36.34 3.36 -13.41
C ALA A 181 36.52 3.38 -14.94
N TYR A 182 37.06 4.48 -15.44
CA TYR A 182 37.25 4.72 -16.87
C TYR A 182 38.70 5.00 -17.20
N PHE A 183 39.08 4.60 -18.42
CA PHE A 183 40.25 5.15 -19.09
C PHE A 183 39.74 6.28 -20.01
N ARG A 184 39.92 7.52 -19.57
CA ARG A 184 39.43 8.71 -20.25
C ARG A 184 40.51 9.25 -21.17
N CYS A 185 40.20 9.40 -22.46
CA CYS A 185 41.14 9.88 -23.46
C CYS A 185 40.47 10.88 -24.42
N GLY A 186 41.25 11.74 -25.07
CA GLY A 186 40.71 12.69 -26.05
C GLY A 186 40.14 11.97 -27.29
N HIS A 187 40.85 10.94 -27.77
CA HIS A 187 40.48 10.15 -28.93
C HIS A 187 40.70 8.65 -28.67
N THR A 188 40.08 7.80 -29.48
CA THR A 188 40.22 6.32 -29.43
C THR A 188 40.87 5.82 -30.72
N SER A 189 41.69 4.79 -30.65
CA SER A 189 42.32 4.15 -31.82
C SER A 189 42.52 2.67 -31.57
N VAL A 190 42.26 1.84 -32.59
CA VAL A 190 42.55 0.39 -32.56
C VAL A 190 43.90 0.04 -33.18
N ARG A 191 44.60 1.03 -33.77
CA ARG A 191 45.84 0.82 -34.53
C ARG A 191 47.04 1.60 -33.99
N ARG A 192 46.81 2.58 -33.11
CA ARG A 192 47.84 3.50 -32.61
C ARG A 192 47.74 3.61 -31.10
N PRO A 193 48.87 3.87 -30.41
CA PRO A 193 48.85 4.13 -28.98
C PRO A 193 47.94 5.30 -28.62
N VAL A 194 47.23 5.17 -27.50
CA VAL A 194 46.29 6.18 -26.98
C VAL A 194 46.69 6.53 -25.56
N THR A 195 46.96 7.81 -25.32
CA THR A 195 47.20 8.36 -23.99
C THR A 195 45.89 8.81 -23.35
N GLY A 196 45.74 8.53 -22.07
CA GLY A 196 44.56 8.90 -21.30
C GLY A 196 44.80 8.75 -19.80
N ILE A 197 43.80 9.12 -19.02
CA ILE A 197 43.85 9.12 -17.56
C ILE A 197 42.93 8.04 -17.00
N CYS A 198 43.42 7.30 -16.01
CA CYS A 198 42.59 6.41 -15.21
C CYS A 198 41.79 7.22 -14.18
N THR A 199 40.45 7.22 -14.26
CA THR A 199 39.61 7.96 -13.31
C THR A 199 39.65 7.40 -11.89
N SER A 200 40.16 6.18 -11.71
CA SER A 200 40.26 5.56 -10.38
C SER A 200 41.53 5.97 -9.61
N CYS A 201 42.70 6.02 -10.27
CA CYS A 201 43.95 6.39 -9.62
C CYS A 201 44.49 7.77 -10.00
N GLY A 202 43.89 8.42 -10.99
CA GLY A 202 44.28 9.75 -11.49
C GLY A 202 45.56 9.75 -12.33
N LYS A 203 46.20 8.61 -12.54
CA LYS A 203 47.47 8.54 -13.30
C LYS A 203 47.22 8.44 -14.79
N GLU A 204 48.06 9.14 -15.54
CA GLU A 204 48.14 9.02 -17.00
C GLU A 204 48.77 7.67 -17.38
N ALA A 205 48.25 7.07 -18.45
CA ALA A 205 48.77 5.87 -19.04
C ALA A 205 48.61 5.90 -20.57
N THR A 206 49.56 5.28 -21.26
CA THR A 206 49.50 5.06 -22.71
C THR A 206 49.18 3.60 -22.96
N LEU A 207 48.08 3.33 -23.64
CA LEU A 207 47.68 1.98 -24.07
C LEU A 207 48.07 1.77 -25.53
N PRO A 208 48.49 0.56 -25.96
CA PRO A 208 48.87 0.29 -27.36
C PRO A 208 47.72 0.51 -28.35
N SER A 209 46.49 0.25 -27.89
CA SER A 209 45.24 0.53 -28.58
C SER A 209 44.12 0.65 -27.54
N ALA A 210 43.10 1.44 -27.85
CA ALA A 210 41.95 1.68 -26.98
C ALA A 210 40.72 2.00 -27.85
N ALA A 211 39.77 1.06 -27.93
CA ALA A 211 38.50 1.25 -28.62
C ALA A 211 37.47 1.88 -27.66
N HIS A 212 36.54 2.68 -28.17
CA HIS A 212 35.48 3.22 -27.32
C HIS A 212 34.63 2.09 -26.73
N ASN A 213 34.33 2.15 -25.44
CA ASN A 213 33.61 1.15 -24.66
C ASN A 213 34.31 -0.22 -24.52
N SER A 214 35.56 -0.38 -24.96
CA SER A 214 36.32 -1.60 -24.66
C SER A 214 36.75 -1.64 -23.20
N GLU A 215 36.90 -2.84 -22.66
CA GLU A 215 37.47 -3.06 -21.34
C GLU A 215 38.99 -3.09 -21.40
N THR A 216 39.65 -2.58 -20.36
CA THR A 216 41.10 -2.61 -20.21
C THR A 216 41.48 -2.65 -18.73
N MET A 217 42.76 -2.89 -18.44
CA MET A 217 43.29 -2.89 -17.08
C MET A 217 44.24 -1.71 -16.90
N CYS A 218 44.04 -0.93 -15.83
CA CYS A 218 44.95 0.17 -15.52
C CYS A 218 46.38 -0.37 -15.30
N PRO A 219 47.42 0.12 -15.99
CA PRO A 219 48.78 -0.35 -15.76
C PRO A 219 49.31 0.01 -14.36
N HIS A 220 48.76 1.06 -13.74
CA HIS A 220 49.20 1.55 -12.43
C HIS A 220 48.47 0.92 -11.25
N CYS A 221 47.13 0.99 -11.22
CA CYS A 221 46.35 0.48 -10.08
C CYS A 221 45.71 -0.89 -10.32
N LYS A 222 45.88 -1.47 -11.51
CA LYS A 222 45.32 -2.77 -11.91
C LYS A 222 43.79 -2.86 -11.82
N ARG A 223 43.08 -1.74 -11.67
CA ARG A 223 41.62 -1.76 -11.73
C ARG A 223 41.15 -1.96 -13.17
N LYS A 224 40.08 -2.74 -13.35
CA LYS A 224 39.36 -2.87 -14.61
C LYS A 224 38.71 -1.54 -14.96
N LEU A 225 38.92 -1.06 -16.19
CA LEU A 225 38.44 0.22 -16.69
C LEU A 225 37.63 0.03 -17.97
N THR A 226 36.63 0.88 -18.19
CA THR A 226 36.00 1.04 -19.52
C THR A 226 36.63 2.24 -20.24
N VAL A 227 37.06 2.05 -21.48
CA VAL A 227 37.63 3.12 -22.31
C VAL A 227 36.52 4.08 -22.74
N LYS A 228 36.70 5.37 -22.45
CA LYS A 228 35.75 6.43 -22.81
C LYS A 228 36.50 7.59 -23.48
N SER A 229 36.14 7.89 -24.73
CA SER A 229 36.65 9.08 -25.41
C SER A 229 35.79 10.26 -25.01
N ALA A 230 36.41 11.38 -24.64
CA ALA A 230 35.70 12.60 -24.24
C ALA A 230 34.72 13.07 -25.32
N GLY A 231 35.14 13.05 -26.60
CA GLY A 231 34.29 13.45 -27.73
C GLY A 231 33.10 12.52 -27.96
N LYS A 232 33.29 11.20 -27.83
CA LYS A 232 32.22 10.20 -28.08
C LYS A 232 31.25 10.02 -26.90
N MET A 233 31.76 10.11 -25.67
CA MET A 233 30.96 9.97 -24.45
C MET A 233 30.01 11.16 -24.25
N GLY A 234 30.43 12.36 -24.69
CA GLY A 234 29.68 13.58 -24.40
C GLY A 234 29.64 13.88 -22.90
N ARG A 235 28.58 14.57 -22.46
CA ARG A 235 28.34 14.81 -21.03
C ARG A 235 27.70 13.57 -20.42
N HIS A 236 28.28 13.09 -19.34
CA HIS A 236 27.83 11.88 -18.65
C HIS A 236 27.96 12.08 -17.15
N TYR A 237 27.08 11.45 -16.38
CA TYR A 237 27.15 11.48 -14.92
C TYR A 237 27.04 10.07 -14.37
N ASP A 238 27.89 9.78 -13.39
CA ASP A 238 27.72 8.62 -12.53
C ASP A 238 27.36 9.10 -11.13
N ARG A 239 26.48 8.35 -10.47
CA ARG A 239 26.06 8.67 -9.11
C ARG A 239 25.88 7.41 -8.30
N ASP A 240 26.23 7.50 -7.03
CA ASP A 240 26.05 6.42 -6.07
C ASP A 240 25.85 6.97 -4.65
N THR A 241 25.35 6.14 -3.76
CA THR A 241 25.16 6.45 -2.36
C THR A 241 26.08 5.57 -1.52
N VAL A 242 26.74 6.18 -0.55
CA VAL A 242 27.56 5.45 0.42
C VAL A 242 27.14 5.81 1.84
N GLN A 243 27.44 4.94 2.79
CA GLN A 243 27.08 5.14 4.18
C GLN A 243 28.28 4.94 5.10
N VAL A 244 28.33 5.77 6.14
CA VAL A 244 29.35 5.73 7.19
C VAL A 244 28.67 5.65 8.54
N ILE A 245 29.13 4.75 9.41
CA ILE A 245 28.70 4.71 10.81
C ILE A 245 29.65 5.57 11.64
N GLU A 246 29.10 6.35 12.57
CA GLU A 246 29.85 7.08 13.59
C GLU A 246 29.24 6.87 14.98
N ARG A 247 30.07 6.79 16.01
CA ARG A 247 29.66 6.59 17.40
C ARG A 247 29.29 7.92 18.02
N ILE A 248 28.11 8.01 18.65
CA ILE A 248 27.67 9.20 19.41
C ILE A 248 27.91 8.99 20.90
N SER A 249 27.55 7.81 21.43
CA SER A 249 27.74 7.45 22.83
C SER A 249 27.95 5.93 23.00
N GLY A 250 27.89 5.41 24.22
CA GLY A 250 27.90 3.95 24.45
C GLY A 250 26.70 3.23 23.83
N ASN A 251 25.52 3.85 23.82
CA ASN A 251 24.27 3.20 23.39
C ASN A 251 23.69 3.81 22.12
N GLU A 252 24.48 4.60 21.38
CA GLU A 252 23.99 5.35 20.23
C GLU A 252 25.04 5.51 19.14
N VAL A 253 24.61 5.21 17.91
CA VAL A 253 25.36 5.41 16.67
C VAL A 253 24.54 6.21 15.68
N VAL A 254 25.20 6.77 14.67
CA VAL A 254 24.55 7.41 13.52
C VAL A 254 25.00 6.74 12.23
N ALA A 255 24.06 6.42 11.36
CA ALA A 255 24.31 6.09 9.97
C ALA A 255 24.21 7.38 9.13
N ARG A 256 25.33 7.78 8.52
CA ARG A 256 25.43 8.99 7.70
C ARG A 256 25.38 8.60 6.24
N VAL A 257 24.35 9.04 5.53
CA VAL A 257 24.13 8.79 4.11
C VAL A 257 24.81 9.90 3.32
N VAL A 258 25.75 9.52 2.47
CA VAL A 258 26.58 10.41 1.65
C VAL A 258 26.30 10.14 0.18
N LYS A 259 26.09 11.21 -0.59
CA LYS A 259 25.87 11.17 -2.03
C LYS A 259 27.16 11.42 -2.75
N VAL A 260 27.39 10.63 -3.79
CA VAL A 260 28.53 10.72 -4.68
C VAL A 260 28.00 11.03 -6.08
N TYR A 261 28.55 12.07 -6.70
CA TYR A 261 28.24 12.50 -8.06
C TYR A 261 29.53 12.82 -8.81
N TYR A 262 29.77 12.13 -9.93
CA TYR A 262 30.87 12.41 -10.85
C TYR A 262 30.30 12.94 -12.16
N ASP A 263 30.58 14.21 -12.50
CA ASP A 263 30.19 14.83 -13.77
C ASP A 263 31.39 14.81 -14.73
N TYR A 264 31.21 14.15 -15.87
CA TYR A 264 32.19 14.07 -16.94
C TYR A 264 31.79 15.01 -18.06
N ASP A 265 32.62 16.02 -18.31
CA ASP A 265 32.46 16.95 -19.43
C ASP A 265 33.34 16.54 -20.63
N ARG A 266 33.43 17.40 -21.64
CA ARG A 266 34.29 17.18 -22.83
C ARG A 266 35.69 17.77 -22.69
N ASP A 267 35.86 18.72 -21.79
CA ASP A 267 37.04 19.60 -21.72
C ASP A 267 38.08 19.03 -20.75
N HIS A 268 37.64 18.26 -19.74
CA HIS A 268 38.46 17.63 -18.72
C HIS A 268 38.37 16.10 -18.81
N LEU A 269 39.52 15.43 -18.74
CA LEU A 269 39.56 13.96 -18.74
C LEU A 269 39.13 13.36 -17.40
N LEU A 270 39.42 14.05 -16.29
CA LEU A 270 38.94 13.68 -14.95
C LEU A 270 37.55 14.27 -14.67
N PRO A 271 36.69 13.57 -13.90
CA PRO A 271 35.39 14.10 -13.53
C PRO A 271 35.49 15.23 -12.51
N THR A 272 34.47 16.09 -12.50
CA THR A 272 34.19 16.94 -11.33
C THR A 272 33.50 16.09 -10.28
N GLU A 273 34.14 15.91 -9.12
CA GLU A 273 33.64 15.10 -8.02
C GLU A 273 32.81 15.95 -7.04
N ARG A 274 31.62 15.47 -6.67
CA ARG A 274 30.79 16.05 -5.62
C ARG A 274 30.42 14.95 -4.63
N ILE A 275 30.97 15.04 -3.42
CA ILE A 275 30.70 14.11 -2.32
C ILE A 275 30.14 14.92 -1.16
N TYR A 276 28.89 14.69 -0.80
CA TYR A 276 28.22 15.47 0.24
C TYR A 276 27.30 14.61 1.08
N GLU A 277 27.23 14.93 2.36
CA GLU A 277 26.31 14.28 3.28
C GLU A 277 24.88 14.77 3.04
N ASN A 278 23.93 13.84 3.08
CA ASN A 278 22.57 14.09 2.65
C ASN A 278 21.49 13.64 3.64
N ALA A 279 21.74 12.57 4.38
CA ALA A 279 20.85 12.14 5.45
C ALA A 279 21.65 11.59 6.64
N ARG A 280 21.03 11.60 7.82
CA ARG A 280 21.56 11.06 9.07
C ARG A 280 20.45 10.27 9.74
N VAL A 281 20.73 9.04 10.11
CA VAL A 281 19.79 8.22 10.87
C VAL A 281 20.46 7.84 12.17
N PHE A 282 20.00 8.40 13.28
CA PHE A 282 20.49 8.02 14.59
C PHE A 282 19.75 6.78 15.06
N ILE A 283 20.51 5.81 15.58
CA ILE A 283 19.99 4.57 16.17
C ILE A 283 20.49 4.50 17.60
N ARG A 284 19.56 4.42 18.55
CA ARG A 284 19.85 4.38 19.99
C ARG A 284 19.15 3.18 20.63
N LEU A 285 19.85 2.46 21.50
CA LEU A 285 19.22 1.51 22.40
C LEU A 285 18.62 2.27 23.60
N GLY A 286 17.29 2.24 23.71
CA GLY A 286 16.54 2.84 24.79
C GLY A 286 16.69 2.08 26.11
N PRO A 287 16.35 2.70 27.25
CA PRO A 287 16.36 2.05 28.56
C PRO A 287 15.33 0.92 28.69
N ASP A 288 14.33 0.89 27.82
CA ASP A 288 13.31 -0.15 27.68
C ASP A 288 13.80 -1.35 26.84
N GLY A 289 15.06 -1.35 26.40
CA GLY A 289 15.64 -2.38 25.55
C GLY A 289 15.22 -2.29 24.09
N LYS A 290 14.49 -1.24 23.68
CA LYS A 290 14.02 -1.07 22.29
C LYS A 290 14.92 -0.12 21.52
N ALA A 291 15.07 -0.39 20.23
CA ALA A 291 15.76 0.50 19.32
C ALA A 291 14.90 1.74 18.98
N ALA A 292 15.41 2.93 19.27
CA ALA A 292 14.85 4.20 18.80
C ALA A 292 15.61 4.66 17.55
N VAL A 293 14.85 5.06 16.53
CA VAL A 293 15.39 5.54 15.24
C VAL A 293 14.93 6.98 15.01
N GLU A 294 15.88 7.88 14.78
CA GLU A 294 15.63 9.30 14.54
C GLU A 294 16.27 9.73 13.21
N PRO A 295 15.51 9.72 12.09
CA PRO A 295 16.01 10.15 10.79
C PRO A 295 16.03 11.69 10.66
N TYR A 296 16.99 12.17 9.90
CA TYR A 296 17.13 13.56 9.48
C TYR A 296 17.62 13.61 8.02
N TYR A 297 17.17 14.60 7.28
CA TYR A 297 17.64 14.86 5.90
C TYR A 297 18.12 16.29 5.74
N TYR A 298 19.04 16.50 4.80
CA TYR A 298 19.52 17.81 4.41
C TYR A 298 18.52 18.47 3.45
N SER A 299 18.07 19.69 3.75
CA SER A 299 17.13 20.45 2.95
C SER A 299 17.81 21.66 2.32
N TYR A 300 17.54 21.90 1.04
CA TYR A 300 18.00 23.08 0.32
C TYR A 300 17.09 24.30 0.51
N ASN A 301 16.11 24.22 1.42
CA ASN A 301 15.23 25.34 1.73
C ASN A 301 16.03 26.52 2.28
N ARG A 302 15.57 27.74 1.94
CA ARG A 302 16.11 29.00 2.45
C ARG A 302 15.27 29.48 3.64
N GLY A 303 15.86 30.33 4.49
CA GLY A 303 15.14 30.99 5.60
C GLY A 303 15.02 30.18 6.89
N THR A 304 15.81 29.12 7.06
CA THR A 304 15.93 28.33 8.30
C THR A 304 17.29 28.56 8.96
N LEU A 305 17.41 28.38 10.28
CA LEU A 305 18.70 28.43 10.99
C LEU A 305 19.62 27.24 10.67
N THR A 306 19.07 26.15 10.14
CA THR A 306 19.81 24.95 9.75
C THR A 306 19.15 24.29 8.54
N HIS A 307 19.97 23.66 7.71
CA HIS A 307 19.50 22.85 6.59
C HIS A 307 19.05 21.45 7.01
N TRP A 308 19.33 21.01 8.23
CA TRP A 308 18.90 19.69 8.70
C TRP A 308 17.44 19.71 9.14
N MET A 309 16.65 18.77 8.62
CA MET A 309 15.23 18.61 8.91
C MET A 309 14.98 17.24 9.54
N PRO A 310 14.18 17.14 10.62
CA PRO A 310 13.80 15.86 11.19
C PRO A 310 12.83 15.11 10.27
N GLY A 311 12.91 13.77 10.30
CA GLY A 311 12.10 12.88 9.48
C GLY A 311 12.82 12.40 8.23
N ASP A 312 12.07 11.69 7.39
CA ASP A 312 12.52 11.26 6.07
C ASP A 312 12.32 12.37 5.02
N ARG A 313 13.13 12.34 3.96
CA ARG A 313 13.00 13.29 2.86
C ARG A 313 11.66 13.09 2.14
N PRO A 314 10.84 14.14 1.95
CA PRO A 314 9.60 14.03 1.20
C PRO A 314 9.82 13.59 -0.25
N ILE A 315 9.04 12.61 -0.71
CA ILE A 315 9.01 12.14 -2.10
C ILE A 315 7.70 12.62 -2.73
N PHE A 316 7.77 13.65 -3.57
CA PHE A 316 6.59 14.25 -4.20
C PHE A 316 5.98 13.39 -5.32
N TYR A 317 6.80 12.57 -5.97
CA TYR A 317 6.39 11.69 -7.07
C TYR A 317 6.89 10.26 -6.78
N PRO A 318 6.05 9.38 -6.21
CA PRO A 318 6.46 8.04 -5.79
C PRO A 318 7.07 7.16 -6.89
N TYR A 319 6.71 7.44 -8.15
CA TYR A 319 7.12 6.66 -9.31
C TYR A 319 8.32 7.23 -10.08
N ASN A 320 8.88 8.35 -9.63
CA ASN A 320 10.09 8.93 -10.23
C ASN A 320 11.31 8.62 -9.36
N ASP A 321 12.43 8.29 -10.01
CA ASP A 321 13.71 8.13 -9.32
C ASP A 321 14.12 9.44 -8.65
N ASN A 322 14.13 9.42 -7.32
CA ASN A 322 14.57 10.53 -6.49
C ASN A 322 15.85 10.12 -5.77
N PHE A 323 16.96 10.19 -6.51
CA PHE A 323 18.29 9.85 -5.99
C PHE A 323 18.58 10.48 -4.63
N GLU A 324 18.13 11.71 -4.43
CA GLU A 324 18.26 12.43 -3.18
C GLU A 324 17.52 11.72 -2.03
N ALA A 325 16.34 11.16 -2.24
CA ALA A 325 15.60 10.41 -1.22
C ALA A 325 16.11 8.98 -0.98
N VAL A 326 16.93 8.41 -1.87
CA VAL A 326 17.48 7.06 -1.71
C VAL A 326 18.43 7.02 -0.49
N THR A 327 18.21 6.10 0.44
CA THR A 327 19.10 5.91 1.61
C THR A 327 19.91 4.62 1.55
N CYS A 328 19.60 3.71 0.61
CA CYS A 328 20.43 2.54 0.33
C CYS A 328 21.79 3.01 -0.21
N GLY A 329 22.87 2.45 0.31
CA GLY A 329 24.22 2.80 -0.13
C GLY A 329 25.28 1.81 0.30
N HIS A 330 26.41 1.82 -0.40
CA HIS A 330 27.58 1.01 -0.08
C HIS A 330 28.13 1.36 1.31
N VAL A 331 28.52 0.35 2.10
CA VAL A 331 28.94 0.54 3.49
C VAL A 331 30.45 0.74 3.60
N TYR A 332 30.87 1.84 4.22
CA TYR A 332 32.28 2.07 4.52
C TYR A 332 32.74 1.20 5.70
N CYS A 333 33.17 -0.03 5.43
CA CYS A 333 33.47 -1.01 6.47
C CYS A 333 34.75 -0.72 7.27
N ARG A 334 35.66 0.12 6.74
CA ARG A 334 37.02 0.31 7.29
C ARG A 334 37.06 0.93 8.68
N ASN A 335 36.06 1.72 9.09
CA ASN A 335 36.00 2.32 10.42
C ASN A 335 35.16 1.52 11.41
N LEU A 336 34.42 0.49 10.98
CA LEU A 336 33.42 -0.18 11.80
C LEU A 336 33.97 -0.83 13.06
N PRO A 337 35.10 -1.59 13.04
CA PRO A 337 35.61 -2.22 14.26
C PRO A 337 35.88 -1.20 15.38
N LYS A 338 36.46 -0.03 15.02
CA LYS A 338 36.73 1.04 15.98
C LYS A 338 35.46 1.78 16.40
N THR A 339 34.54 2.02 15.46
CA THR A 339 33.31 2.78 15.70
C THR A 339 32.34 2.00 16.60
N LEU A 340 32.20 0.69 16.39
CA LEU A 340 31.22 -0.14 17.09
C LEU A 340 31.74 -0.68 18.43
N ALA A 341 33.06 -0.66 18.66
CA ALA A 341 33.66 -1.09 19.92
C ALA A 341 33.06 -0.36 21.13
N GLY A 342 32.68 -1.11 22.17
CA GLY A 342 32.05 -0.61 23.38
C GLY A 342 30.64 -0.04 23.16
N THR A 343 29.95 -0.51 22.11
CA THR A 343 28.53 -0.24 21.86
C THR A 343 27.75 -1.55 21.78
N PRO A 344 26.41 -1.54 21.88
CA PRO A 344 25.59 -2.72 21.64
C PRO A 344 25.89 -3.44 20.33
N TRP A 345 26.41 -2.74 19.31
CA TRP A 345 26.71 -3.30 17.99
C TRP A 345 28.14 -3.80 17.81
N GLU A 346 28.93 -3.95 18.88
CA GLU A 346 30.35 -4.35 18.79
C GLU A 346 30.57 -5.63 17.96
N TYR A 347 29.67 -6.60 18.07
CA TYR A 347 29.73 -7.87 17.33
C TYR A 347 28.76 -7.95 16.14
N CYS A 348 28.13 -6.83 15.79
CA CYS A 348 27.22 -6.75 14.64
C CYS A 348 27.94 -7.18 13.36
N PRO A 349 27.46 -8.22 12.64
CA PRO A 349 28.18 -8.81 11.53
C PRO A 349 27.97 -8.04 10.21
N VAL A 350 27.73 -6.73 10.29
CA VAL A 350 27.38 -5.88 9.13
C VAL A 350 28.46 -5.91 8.05
N THR A 351 29.74 -6.00 8.41
CA THR A 351 30.85 -6.13 7.43
C THR A 351 30.71 -7.42 6.65
N ALA A 352 30.55 -8.56 7.33
CA ALA A 352 30.42 -9.86 6.68
C ALA A 352 29.15 -9.95 5.82
N PHE A 353 28.04 -9.38 6.30
CA PHE A 353 26.79 -9.29 5.53
C PHE A 353 26.96 -8.45 4.25
N TYR A 354 27.54 -7.25 4.38
CA TYR A 354 27.77 -6.37 3.25
C TYR A 354 28.76 -6.97 2.23
N GLU A 355 29.85 -7.58 2.70
CA GLU A 355 30.85 -8.24 1.84
C GLU A 355 30.33 -9.54 1.19
N HIS A 356 29.24 -10.13 1.69
CA HIS A 356 28.62 -11.26 0.99
C HIS A 356 27.92 -10.80 -0.29
N PHE A 357 27.05 -9.79 -0.20
CA PHE A 357 26.28 -9.29 -1.34
C PHE A 357 27.05 -8.28 -2.20
N HIS A 358 27.89 -7.43 -1.58
CA HIS A 358 28.53 -6.26 -2.19
C HIS A 358 27.54 -5.24 -2.80
N GLU A 359 26.28 -5.25 -2.36
CA GLU A 359 25.21 -4.39 -2.86
C GLU A 359 24.88 -3.23 -1.91
N PRO A 360 24.36 -2.09 -2.43
CA PRO A 360 23.80 -1.03 -1.60
C PRO A 360 22.71 -1.55 -0.66
N MET A 361 22.87 -1.29 0.65
CA MET A 361 21.90 -1.69 1.68
C MET A 361 21.46 -0.48 2.49
N GLN A 362 20.38 -0.53 3.28
CA GLN A 362 20.15 0.48 4.31
C GLN A 362 20.80 0.02 5.61
N LEU A 363 21.63 0.85 6.26
CA LEU A 363 22.29 0.44 7.50
C LEU A 363 21.35 0.41 8.71
N TRP A 364 20.46 1.41 8.81
CA TRP A 364 19.64 1.55 10.02
C TRP A 364 18.69 0.37 10.28
N PRO A 365 18.02 -0.27 9.27
CA PRO A 365 17.19 -1.44 9.52
C PRO A 365 18.02 -2.63 9.98
N PHE A 366 19.21 -2.84 9.40
CA PHE A 366 20.11 -3.92 9.80
C PHE A 366 20.61 -3.75 11.25
N LEU A 367 21.03 -2.52 11.61
CA LEU A 367 21.45 -2.22 12.98
C LEU A 367 20.30 -2.34 13.98
N ARG A 368 19.08 -1.96 13.58
CA ARG A 368 17.88 -2.14 14.39
C ARG A 368 17.56 -3.62 14.58
N ALA A 369 17.54 -4.39 13.49
CA ALA A 369 17.27 -5.81 13.51
C ALA A 369 18.30 -6.59 14.34
N TYR A 370 19.57 -6.18 14.35
CA TYR A 370 20.58 -6.76 15.23
C TYR A 370 20.21 -6.65 16.73
N LEU A 371 19.54 -5.56 17.12
CA LEU A 371 19.07 -5.38 18.50
C LEU A 371 17.77 -6.12 18.79
N GLU A 372 16.90 -6.26 17.79
CA GLU A 372 15.57 -6.88 17.92
C GLU A 372 15.61 -8.42 17.78
N HIS A 373 16.59 -8.95 17.05
CA HIS A 373 16.71 -10.37 16.68
C HIS A 373 18.03 -10.97 17.22
N PRO A 374 18.00 -11.68 18.37
CA PRO A 374 19.22 -12.23 18.98
C PRO A 374 19.94 -13.27 18.13
N ARG A 375 19.29 -13.81 17.07
CA ARG A 375 19.91 -14.79 16.17
C ARG A 375 20.40 -14.23 14.84
N LEU A 376 20.21 -12.94 14.58
CA LEU A 376 20.74 -12.32 13.35
C LEU A 376 22.26 -12.52 13.23
N GLU A 377 23.00 -12.33 14.34
CA GLU A 377 24.45 -12.56 14.35
C GLU A 377 24.83 -14.00 13.98
N HIS A 378 24.09 -14.97 14.54
CA HIS A 378 24.31 -16.39 14.32
C HIS A 378 24.04 -16.78 12.87
N LEU A 379 22.95 -16.28 12.27
CA LEU A 379 22.59 -16.57 10.88
C LEU A 379 23.69 -16.11 9.92
N VAL A 380 24.15 -14.87 10.05
CA VAL A 380 25.24 -14.33 9.20
C VAL A 380 26.52 -15.15 9.39
N LYS A 381 26.92 -15.42 10.63
CA LYS A 381 28.13 -16.21 10.93
C LYS A 381 28.06 -17.67 10.48
N THR A 382 26.86 -18.23 10.33
CA THR A 382 26.65 -19.61 9.88
C THR A 382 26.30 -19.72 8.40
N GLY A 383 26.30 -18.60 7.66
CA GLY A 383 26.16 -18.56 6.21
C GLY A 383 24.72 -18.47 5.69
N PHE A 384 23.76 -18.09 6.53
CA PHE A 384 22.36 -17.87 6.15
C PHE A 384 22.10 -16.37 5.95
N PHE A 385 22.65 -15.81 4.88
CA PHE A 385 22.62 -14.38 4.59
C PHE A 385 21.24 -13.93 4.12
N SER A 386 20.54 -14.72 3.31
CA SER A 386 19.18 -14.42 2.84
C SER A 386 18.17 -14.36 4.00
N LEU A 387 18.26 -15.28 4.96
CA LEU A 387 17.43 -15.22 6.18
C LEU A 387 17.74 -13.99 7.04
N ALA A 388 19.03 -13.63 7.19
CA ALA A 388 19.41 -12.41 7.90
C ALA A 388 18.92 -11.14 7.19
N ALA A 389 18.89 -11.13 5.85
CA ALA A 389 18.34 -10.04 5.05
C ALA A 389 16.82 -9.92 5.27
N ASP A 390 16.10 -11.04 5.30
CA ASP A 390 14.66 -11.05 5.57
C ASP A 390 14.33 -10.54 6.97
N LEU A 391 15.10 -10.91 8.01
CA LEU A 391 14.96 -10.34 9.35
C LEU A 391 15.21 -8.81 9.37
N ALA A 392 16.18 -8.34 8.57
CA ALA A 392 16.56 -6.93 8.57
C ALA A 392 15.61 -6.03 7.76
N TYR A 393 15.00 -6.56 6.69
CA TYR A 393 14.34 -5.74 5.67
C TYR A 393 12.91 -6.16 5.33
N ARG A 394 12.46 -7.35 5.72
CA ARG A 394 11.08 -7.79 5.51
C ARG A 394 10.31 -7.80 6.82
N CYS A 395 9.00 -7.71 6.72
CA CYS A 395 8.08 -7.90 7.84
C CYS A 395 7.21 -9.14 7.58
N GLY A 396 6.79 -9.82 8.66
CA GLY A 396 5.79 -10.90 8.58
C GLY A 396 6.29 -12.33 8.81
N TYR A 397 7.56 -12.54 9.17
CA TYR A 397 8.15 -13.87 9.39
C TYR A 397 8.55 -14.13 10.86
N ALA A 398 7.82 -13.54 11.81
CA ALA A 398 8.18 -13.58 13.23
C ALA A 398 8.18 -15.01 13.81
N ASP A 399 7.37 -15.91 13.24
CA ASP A 399 7.17 -17.27 13.77
C ASP A 399 7.98 -18.35 13.02
N THR A 400 8.69 -17.97 11.95
CA THR A 400 9.45 -18.92 11.11
C THR A 400 10.70 -19.44 11.82
N LEU A 401 11.33 -18.62 12.66
CA LEU A 401 12.56 -18.97 13.39
C LEU A 401 12.31 -19.09 14.90
N ASP A 402 12.86 -20.13 15.52
CA ASP A 402 12.92 -20.20 16.98
C ASP A 402 14.17 -19.48 17.51
N GLU A 403 14.05 -18.17 17.70
CA GLU A 403 15.15 -17.32 18.18
C GLU A 403 15.55 -17.59 19.64
N SER A 404 14.81 -18.42 20.38
CA SER A 404 15.20 -18.85 21.72
C SER A 404 16.34 -19.88 21.70
N GLN A 405 16.54 -20.57 20.57
CA GLN A 405 17.47 -21.70 20.44
C GLN A 405 18.90 -21.25 20.09
N HIS A 406 19.88 -22.11 20.37
CA HIS A 406 21.30 -21.83 20.10
C HIS A 406 21.92 -22.68 19.00
N ARG A 407 21.26 -23.78 18.60
CA ARG A 407 21.75 -24.66 17.53
C ARG A 407 21.07 -24.31 16.23
N THR A 408 21.81 -24.19 15.13
CA THR A 408 21.28 -23.77 13.82
C THR A 408 20.03 -24.54 13.40
N HIS A 409 20.04 -25.87 13.45
CA HIS A 409 18.87 -26.68 13.06
C HIS A 409 17.64 -26.42 13.94
N ARG A 410 17.83 -26.08 15.23
CA ARG A 410 16.72 -25.74 16.14
C ARG A 410 16.18 -24.34 15.86
N ILE A 411 17.06 -23.37 15.59
CA ILE A 411 16.65 -22.02 15.16
C ILE A 411 15.82 -22.10 13.88
N LEU A 412 16.29 -22.88 12.91
CA LEU A 412 15.63 -23.07 11.61
C LEU A 412 14.44 -24.04 11.67
N GLN A 413 14.19 -24.71 12.80
CA GLN A 413 13.15 -25.73 12.97
C GLN A 413 13.21 -26.88 11.93
N VAL A 414 14.41 -27.38 11.66
CA VAL A 414 14.69 -28.48 10.71
C VAL A 414 15.56 -29.57 11.33
N GLU A 415 15.75 -30.68 10.62
CA GLU A 415 16.67 -31.74 11.04
C GLU A 415 18.13 -31.30 10.91
N ALA A 416 18.99 -31.82 11.79
CA ALA A 416 20.41 -31.45 11.81
C ALA A 416 21.15 -31.75 10.50
N GLU A 417 20.73 -32.82 9.80
CA GLU A 417 21.27 -33.23 8.49
C GLU A 417 20.92 -32.27 7.35
N ASP A 418 19.90 -31.42 7.51
CA ASP A 418 19.45 -30.48 6.48
C ASP A 418 20.24 -29.17 6.49
N VAL A 419 20.93 -28.85 7.59
CA VAL A 419 21.66 -27.58 7.73
C VAL A 419 22.71 -27.36 6.65
N PRO A 420 23.58 -28.33 6.29
CA PRO A 420 24.54 -28.13 5.21
C PRO A 420 23.88 -27.92 3.85
N PHE A 421 22.77 -28.62 3.58
CA PHE A 421 22.00 -28.48 2.34
C PHE A 421 21.38 -27.07 2.24
N LEU A 422 20.70 -26.62 3.29
CA LEU A 422 20.08 -25.30 3.34
C LEU A 422 21.13 -24.19 3.32
N ARG A 423 22.27 -24.35 3.99
CA ARG A 423 23.37 -23.36 3.91
C ARG A 423 23.91 -23.22 2.49
N GLY A 424 24.05 -24.31 1.76
CA GLY A 424 24.49 -24.27 0.35
C GLY A 424 23.44 -23.67 -0.60
N LEU A 425 22.19 -23.66 -0.18
CA LEU A 425 21.08 -23.03 -0.92
C LEU A 425 20.89 -21.55 -0.58
N ASP A 426 21.19 -21.16 0.67
CA ASP A 426 20.90 -19.85 1.27
C ASP A 426 19.44 -19.39 1.05
N PRO A 427 18.45 -20.12 1.60
CA PRO A 427 17.03 -19.83 1.36
C PRO A 427 16.59 -18.51 1.98
N ASP A 428 15.58 -17.89 1.39
CA ASP A 428 14.77 -16.85 2.04
C ASP A 428 13.74 -17.48 3.01
N MET A 429 13.04 -16.66 3.79
CA MET A 429 12.08 -17.15 4.80
C MET A 429 10.96 -17.97 4.17
N GLY A 430 10.45 -17.55 3.01
CA GLY A 430 9.40 -18.30 2.31
C GLY A 430 9.86 -19.68 1.86
N THR A 431 11.09 -19.79 1.35
CA THR A 431 11.68 -21.08 0.98
C THR A 431 11.92 -21.97 2.21
N LEU A 432 12.33 -21.38 3.33
CA LEU A 432 12.49 -22.10 4.60
C LEU A 432 11.14 -22.64 5.12
N GLU A 433 10.07 -21.84 5.09
CA GLU A 433 8.72 -22.27 5.52
C GLU A 433 8.22 -23.46 4.70
N VAL A 434 8.40 -23.43 3.37
CA VAL A 434 8.07 -24.57 2.50
C VAL A 434 8.84 -25.81 2.94
N PHE A 435 10.13 -25.67 3.24
CA PHE A 435 10.96 -26.80 3.67
C PHE A 435 10.60 -27.33 5.06
N GLN A 436 10.22 -26.45 6.00
CA GLN A 436 9.69 -26.83 7.32
C GLN A 436 8.41 -27.66 7.18
N GLY A 437 7.55 -27.34 6.21
CA GLY A 437 6.36 -28.13 5.87
C GLY A 437 6.68 -29.56 5.41
N TYR A 438 7.93 -29.86 5.04
CA TYR A 438 8.40 -31.20 4.68
C TYR A 438 9.04 -31.97 5.84
N ALA A 439 8.78 -31.56 7.09
CA ALA A 439 9.24 -32.28 8.27
C ALA A 439 8.83 -33.76 8.22
N GLY A 440 9.80 -34.66 8.46
CA GLY A 440 9.60 -36.11 8.40
C GLY A 440 9.47 -36.71 6.99
N LEU A 441 9.40 -35.90 5.93
CA LEU A 441 9.29 -36.39 4.56
C LEU A 441 10.62 -36.96 4.05
N LYS A 442 10.57 -38.17 3.48
CA LYS A 442 11.71 -38.79 2.77
C LYS A 442 11.99 -38.05 1.46
N ASP A 443 13.26 -37.87 1.12
CA ASP A 443 13.74 -37.11 -0.06
C ASP A 443 13.41 -35.60 -0.05
N ARG A 444 13.06 -35.00 1.10
CA ARG A 444 12.69 -33.57 1.23
C ARG A 444 13.72 -32.59 0.64
N GLN A 445 15.02 -32.82 0.82
CA GLN A 445 16.08 -31.99 0.23
C GLN A 445 16.03 -32.02 -1.31
N ARG A 446 15.79 -33.20 -1.89
CA ARG A 446 15.67 -33.36 -3.35
C ARG A 446 14.38 -32.73 -3.87
N LEU A 447 13.28 -32.86 -3.13
CA LEU A 447 12.01 -32.24 -3.47
C LEU A 447 12.13 -30.72 -3.54
N LEU A 448 12.72 -30.08 -2.53
CA LEU A 448 12.90 -28.63 -2.53
C LEU A 448 13.76 -28.18 -3.71
N ARG A 449 14.89 -28.86 -3.96
CA ARG A 449 15.75 -28.53 -5.11
C ARG A 449 14.99 -28.68 -6.43
N TRP A 450 14.24 -29.77 -6.60
CA TRP A 450 13.40 -29.99 -7.78
C TRP A 450 12.36 -28.88 -7.96
N GLN A 451 11.73 -28.41 -6.89
CA GLN A 451 10.78 -27.30 -6.95
C GLN A 451 11.43 -26.00 -7.39
N LEU A 452 12.60 -25.67 -6.84
CA LEU A 452 13.32 -24.44 -7.19
C LEU A 452 13.80 -24.46 -8.64
N ASP A 453 14.40 -25.58 -9.07
CA ASP A 453 14.89 -25.77 -10.44
C ASP A 453 13.75 -25.68 -11.48
N ASN A 454 12.55 -26.13 -11.11
CA ASN A 454 11.38 -26.13 -11.98
C ASN A 454 10.40 -24.96 -11.74
N GLN A 455 10.70 -24.05 -10.82
CA GLN A 455 9.84 -22.93 -10.42
C GLN A 455 8.43 -23.39 -9.99
N VAL A 456 8.34 -24.47 -9.21
CA VAL A 456 7.09 -25.01 -8.67
C VAL A 456 6.87 -24.50 -7.24
N THR A 457 5.87 -23.63 -7.07
CA THR A 457 5.62 -22.90 -5.83
C THR A 457 4.35 -23.32 -5.09
N ARG A 458 3.47 -24.10 -5.72
CA ARG A 458 2.16 -24.48 -5.16
C ARG A 458 1.74 -25.88 -5.59
N ASP A 459 0.68 -26.37 -4.95
CA ASP A 459 -0.03 -27.63 -5.22
C ASP A 459 0.71 -28.92 -4.78
N VAL A 460 1.96 -28.81 -4.30
CA VAL A 460 2.82 -29.96 -3.97
C VAL A 460 2.34 -30.71 -2.73
N ASP A 461 2.01 -29.96 -1.69
CA ASP A 461 1.48 -30.42 -0.41
C ASP A 461 0.23 -31.30 -0.58
N GLN A 462 -0.75 -30.87 -1.37
CA GLN A 462 -1.96 -31.67 -1.66
C GLN A 462 -1.64 -32.95 -2.45
N ILE A 463 -0.65 -32.91 -3.34
CA ILE A 463 -0.27 -34.10 -4.10
C ILE A 463 0.46 -35.12 -3.21
N LEU A 464 1.26 -34.65 -2.25
CA LEU A 464 1.98 -35.51 -1.31
C LEU A 464 1.06 -36.28 -0.35
N GLU A 465 -0.20 -35.88 -0.19
CA GLU A 465 -1.22 -36.67 0.53
C GLU A 465 -1.49 -38.02 -0.16
N HIS A 466 -1.23 -38.12 -1.46
CA HIS A 466 -1.53 -39.30 -2.27
C HIS A 466 -0.28 -40.07 -2.74
N MET A 467 0.93 -39.54 -2.51
CA MET A 467 2.16 -40.20 -2.94
C MET A 467 3.44 -39.70 -2.25
N THR A 468 4.51 -40.46 -2.39
CA THR A 468 5.86 -40.05 -1.97
C THR A 468 6.45 -38.97 -2.88
N ALA A 469 7.29 -38.09 -2.33
CA ALA A 469 8.06 -37.09 -3.09
C ALA A 469 8.86 -37.67 -4.26
N HIS A 470 9.47 -38.85 -4.09
CA HIS A 470 10.19 -39.54 -5.16
C HIS A 470 9.30 -39.83 -6.38
N LYS A 471 8.09 -40.35 -6.15
CA LYS A 471 7.13 -40.66 -7.20
C LYS A 471 6.61 -39.38 -7.86
N LEU A 472 6.36 -38.32 -7.08
CA LEU A 472 5.93 -37.02 -7.59
C LEU A 472 6.93 -36.48 -8.62
N MET A 473 8.19 -36.29 -8.20
CA MET A 473 9.25 -35.75 -9.06
C MET A 473 9.39 -36.58 -10.34
N LYS A 474 9.51 -37.91 -10.21
CA LYS A 474 9.68 -38.81 -11.35
C LYS A 474 8.49 -38.77 -12.31
N TYR A 475 7.27 -38.74 -11.78
CA TYR A 475 6.05 -38.74 -12.59
C TYR A 475 5.87 -37.40 -13.31
N MET A 476 6.09 -36.28 -12.62
CA MET A 476 5.98 -34.93 -13.21
C MET A 476 7.06 -34.68 -14.26
N ASP A 477 8.31 -35.09 -14.03
CA ASP A 477 9.37 -34.98 -15.04
C ASP A 477 8.99 -35.75 -16.32
N GLY A 478 8.45 -36.96 -16.16
CA GLY A 478 7.98 -37.78 -17.29
C GLY A 478 6.81 -37.16 -18.05
N GLN A 479 5.80 -36.66 -17.34
CA GLN A 479 4.63 -36.01 -17.95
C GLN A 479 5.05 -34.71 -18.64
N TYR A 480 5.82 -33.86 -17.97
CA TYR A 480 6.25 -32.57 -18.50
C TYR A 480 7.10 -32.71 -19.78
N ALA A 481 8.02 -33.68 -19.80
CA ALA A 481 8.81 -33.98 -21.00
C ALA A 481 7.92 -34.43 -22.18
N GLY A 482 6.92 -35.27 -21.91
CA GLY A 482 5.97 -35.74 -22.93
C GLY A 482 5.04 -34.63 -23.45
N LEU A 483 4.56 -33.76 -22.56
CA LEU A 483 3.63 -32.66 -22.87
C LEU A 483 4.31 -31.50 -23.61
N ARG A 484 5.64 -31.41 -23.61
CA ARG A 484 6.42 -30.40 -24.35
C ARG A 484 7.00 -30.88 -25.68
N ALA A 485 6.64 -32.08 -26.14
CA ALA A 485 7.17 -32.63 -27.38
C ALA A 485 6.85 -31.77 -28.64
N ASP A 486 5.87 -30.86 -28.56
CA ASP A 486 5.46 -29.93 -29.63
C ASP A 486 6.13 -28.54 -29.55
N GLY A 487 7.10 -28.35 -28.65
CA GLY A 487 7.83 -27.08 -28.50
C GLY A 487 7.19 -26.09 -27.52
N GLY A 488 6.23 -26.51 -26.71
CA GLY A 488 5.76 -25.73 -25.54
C GLY A 488 4.89 -24.52 -25.89
N ARG A 489 4.22 -24.54 -27.05
CA ARG A 489 3.21 -23.53 -27.42
C ARG A 489 1.83 -24.04 -27.00
N GLY A 490 1.38 -23.71 -25.78
CA GLY A 490 0.03 -24.09 -25.33
C GLY A 490 -0.16 -24.16 -23.82
N ARG A 491 -1.06 -25.06 -23.39
CA ARG A 491 -1.57 -25.27 -22.02
C ARG A 491 -0.47 -25.51 -20.96
N TYR A 492 0.71 -26.01 -21.36
CA TYR A 492 1.82 -26.40 -20.47
C TYR A 492 3.09 -25.58 -20.71
N HIS A 493 3.05 -24.29 -20.38
CA HIS A 493 4.16 -23.37 -20.61
C HIS A 493 5.33 -23.54 -19.61
N ASN A 494 5.07 -24.06 -18.41
CA ASN A 494 6.06 -24.36 -17.35
C ASN A 494 5.66 -25.62 -16.54
N MET A 495 6.57 -26.11 -15.70
CA MET A 495 6.33 -27.29 -14.85
C MET A 495 5.14 -27.06 -13.92
N GLN A 496 5.01 -25.86 -13.34
CA GLN A 496 3.90 -25.50 -12.45
C GLN A 496 2.53 -25.76 -13.09
N SER A 497 2.35 -25.51 -14.39
CA SER A 497 1.10 -25.79 -15.11
C SER A 497 0.76 -27.28 -15.11
N THR A 498 1.78 -28.14 -15.24
CA THR A 498 1.62 -29.60 -15.24
C THR A 498 1.29 -30.11 -13.83
N VAL A 499 1.98 -29.57 -12.82
CA VAL A 499 1.71 -29.88 -11.40
C VAL A 499 0.30 -29.48 -11.00
N SER A 500 -0.14 -28.26 -11.35
CA SER A 500 -1.50 -27.79 -11.05
C SER A 500 -2.57 -28.63 -11.72
N GLU A 501 -2.38 -29.03 -12.99
CA GLU A 501 -3.32 -29.93 -13.67
C GLU A 501 -3.37 -31.31 -13.01
N TYR A 502 -2.23 -31.81 -12.54
CA TYR A 502 -2.19 -33.08 -11.84
C TYR A 502 -2.95 -33.02 -10.51
N ARG A 503 -2.76 -31.95 -9.74
CA ARG A 503 -3.55 -31.70 -8.52
C ARG A 503 -5.04 -31.63 -8.83
N ASP A 504 -5.43 -30.93 -9.89
CA ASP A 504 -6.84 -30.84 -10.32
C ASP A 504 -7.39 -32.22 -10.69
N TYR A 505 -6.62 -33.02 -11.44
CA TYR A 505 -6.98 -34.40 -11.75
C TYR A 505 -7.22 -35.23 -10.48
N LEU A 506 -6.32 -35.17 -9.49
CA LEU A 506 -6.46 -35.88 -8.21
C LEU A 506 -7.75 -35.47 -7.48
N GLY A 507 -8.05 -34.16 -7.42
CA GLY A 507 -9.28 -33.66 -6.84
C GLY A 507 -10.53 -34.18 -7.55
N MET A 508 -10.52 -34.26 -8.88
CA MET A 508 -11.67 -34.75 -9.64
C MET A 508 -11.91 -36.25 -9.50
N ILE A 509 -10.85 -37.07 -9.48
CA ILE A 509 -11.01 -38.52 -9.28
C ILE A 509 -11.50 -38.83 -7.85
N ALA A 510 -11.04 -38.07 -6.85
CA ALA A 510 -11.55 -38.15 -5.49
C ALA A 510 -13.05 -37.78 -5.43
N GLN A 511 -13.45 -36.69 -6.09
CA GLN A 511 -14.86 -36.27 -6.18
C GLN A 511 -15.75 -37.32 -6.86
N LEU A 512 -15.22 -38.07 -7.82
CA LEU A 512 -15.94 -39.17 -8.47
C LEU A 512 -15.93 -40.48 -7.67
N GLY A 513 -15.22 -40.54 -6.54
CA GLY A 513 -15.13 -41.72 -5.68
C GLY A 513 -14.26 -42.83 -6.27
N TYR A 514 -13.23 -42.47 -7.03
CA TYR A 514 -12.25 -43.45 -7.51
C TYR A 514 -11.40 -43.95 -6.34
N ASP A 515 -10.87 -45.16 -6.51
CA ASP A 515 -9.89 -45.73 -5.58
C ASP A 515 -8.56 -44.97 -5.67
N MET A 516 -8.24 -44.22 -4.62
CA MET A 516 -7.05 -43.39 -4.49
C MET A 516 -5.79 -44.18 -4.13
N ASP A 517 -5.90 -45.48 -3.84
CA ASP A 517 -4.75 -46.37 -3.63
C ASP A 517 -4.32 -47.08 -4.92
N ASN A 518 -5.16 -47.00 -5.97
CA ASN A 518 -4.89 -47.65 -7.24
C ASN A 518 -3.87 -46.85 -8.07
N SER A 519 -2.68 -47.45 -8.24
CA SER A 519 -1.59 -46.83 -9.02
C SER A 519 -1.97 -46.54 -10.49
N PHE A 520 -2.85 -47.31 -11.12
CA PHE A 520 -3.31 -47.01 -12.48
C PHE A 520 -4.21 -45.78 -12.55
N VAL A 521 -4.88 -45.45 -11.44
CA VAL A 521 -5.70 -44.26 -11.30
C VAL A 521 -4.81 -43.07 -10.96
N LEU A 522 -3.89 -43.21 -10.00
CA LEU A 522 -3.00 -42.13 -9.59
C LEU A 522 -2.02 -41.70 -10.68
N TYR A 523 -1.49 -42.64 -11.48
CA TYR A 523 -0.43 -42.37 -12.45
C TYR A 523 -0.90 -42.62 -13.89
N PRO A 524 -1.82 -41.81 -14.45
CA PRO A 524 -2.22 -41.97 -15.84
C PRO A 524 -1.03 -41.75 -16.77
N LYS A 525 -0.95 -42.54 -17.85
CA LYS A 525 0.13 -42.45 -18.84
C LYS A 525 0.15 -41.09 -19.56
N ASP A 526 -1.04 -40.56 -19.85
CA ASP A 526 -1.27 -39.26 -20.49
C ASP A 526 -2.19 -38.45 -19.57
N LEU A 527 -1.58 -37.56 -18.79
CA LEU A 527 -2.28 -36.76 -17.78
C LEU A 527 -3.39 -35.91 -18.41
N GLN A 528 -3.11 -35.24 -19.52
CA GLN A 528 -4.06 -34.36 -20.19
C GLN A 528 -5.31 -35.13 -20.60
N LYS A 529 -5.16 -36.27 -21.28
CA LYS A 529 -6.31 -37.08 -21.70
C LYS A 529 -7.09 -37.64 -20.52
N ALA A 530 -6.41 -38.04 -19.44
CA ALA A 530 -7.06 -38.55 -18.25
C ALA A 530 -7.88 -37.45 -17.54
N HIS A 531 -7.28 -36.26 -17.39
CA HIS A 531 -7.94 -35.06 -16.88
C HIS A 531 -9.20 -34.73 -17.70
N ASP A 532 -9.06 -34.57 -19.02
CA ASP A 532 -10.19 -34.19 -19.89
C ASP A 532 -11.31 -35.24 -19.86
N ARG A 533 -10.97 -36.54 -19.77
CA ARG A 533 -11.95 -37.63 -19.61
C ARG A 533 -12.72 -37.53 -18.29
N VAL A 534 -12.01 -37.32 -17.19
CA VAL A 534 -12.60 -37.22 -15.84
C VAL A 534 -13.46 -35.96 -15.72
N GLN A 535 -12.98 -34.83 -16.23
CA GLN A 535 -13.74 -33.58 -16.33
C GLN A 535 -15.03 -33.78 -17.12
N GLY A 536 -14.98 -34.48 -18.26
CA GLY A 536 -16.15 -34.84 -19.04
C GLY A 536 -17.17 -35.68 -18.26
N ARG A 537 -16.71 -36.64 -17.44
CA ARG A 537 -17.59 -37.45 -16.57
C ARG A 537 -18.24 -36.62 -15.47
N LEU A 538 -17.51 -35.71 -14.83
CA LEU A 538 -18.06 -34.80 -13.84
C LEU A 538 -19.14 -33.91 -14.45
N LYS A 539 -18.87 -33.35 -15.64
CA LYS A 539 -19.85 -32.56 -16.37
C LYS A 539 -21.11 -33.37 -16.68
N ALA A 540 -20.96 -34.59 -17.21
CA ALA A 540 -22.10 -35.47 -17.49
C ALA A 540 -22.90 -35.84 -16.22
N LYS A 541 -22.23 -36.08 -15.08
CA LYS A 541 -22.88 -36.34 -13.79
C LYS A 541 -23.66 -35.11 -13.30
N ALA A 542 -23.07 -33.91 -13.44
CA ALA A 542 -23.73 -32.65 -13.09
C ALA A 542 -24.94 -32.37 -13.99
N ASP A 543 -24.82 -32.59 -15.30
CA ASP A 543 -25.91 -32.42 -16.26
C ASP A 543 -27.06 -33.41 -15.99
N ALA A 544 -26.73 -34.67 -15.68
CA ALA A 544 -27.72 -35.68 -15.30
C ALA A 544 -28.42 -35.33 -13.98
N GLN A 545 -27.68 -34.80 -12.99
CA GLN A 545 -28.27 -34.33 -11.73
C GLN A 545 -29.20 -33.14 -11.98
N MET A 546 -28.77 -32.15 -12.76
CA MET A 546 -29.59 -31.00 -13.14
C MET A 546 -30.89 -31.43 -13.83
N ARG A 547 -30.83 -32.40 -14.76
CA ARG A 547 -32.04 -32.97 -15.39
C ARG A 547 -32.96 -33.65 -14.38
N ARG A 548 -32.43 -34.38 -13.39
CA ARG A 548 -33.22 -34.99 -12.31
C ARG A 548 -33.87 -33.94 -11.41
N ASP A 549 -33.12 -32.92 -11.03
CA ASP A 549 -33.59 -31.83 -10.18
C ASP A 549 -34.67 -31.02 -10.91
N PHE A 550 -34.48 -30.75 -12.20
CA PHE A 550 -35.48 -30.15 -13.07
C PHE A 550 -36.77 -30.97 -13.11
N LYS A 551 -36.66 -32.28 -13.39
CA LYS A 551 -37.82 -33.18 -13.41
C LYS A 551 -38.54 -33.23 -12.06
N THR A 552 -37.79 -33.23 -10.96
CA THR A 552 -38.34 -33.21 -9.60
C THR A 552 -39.05 -31.88 -9.31
N ALA A 553 -38.46 -30.75 -9.70
CA ALA A 553 -39.06 -29.43 -9.53
C ALA A 553 -40.38 -29.31 -10.31
N MET A 554 -40.40 -29.75 -11.57
CA MET A 554 -41.59 -29.73 -12.41
C MET A 554 -42.65 -30.76 -11.97
N GLY A 555 -42.23 -31.93 -11.49
CA GLY A 555 -43.14 -32.93 -10.91
C GLY A 555 -43.84 -32.44 -9.64
N ALA A 556 -43.14 -31.70 -8.78
CA ALA A 556 -43.71 -31.17 -7.52
C ALA A 556 -44.82 -30.12 -7.71
N ILE A 557 -44.91 -29.52 -8.91
CA ILE A 557 -45.92 -28.51 -9.27
C ILE A 557 -46.98 -29.05 -10.22
N SER A 558 -46.78 -30.26 -10.77
CA SER A 558 -47.74 -30.92 -11.66
C SER A 558 -49.07 -31.14 -10.94
N GLY A 559 -50.18 -30.80 -11.60
CA GLY A 559 -51.53 -30.86 -11.03
C GLY A 559 -51.91 -29.68 -10.12
N ARG A 560 -50.95 -28.87 -9.65
CA ARG A 560 -51.22 -27.70 -8.79
C ARG A 560 -51.42 -26.40 -9.57
N LEU A 561 -50.83 -26.32 -10.77
CA LEU A 561 -50.85 -25.14 -11.63
C LEU A 561 -51.69 -25.35 -12.90
N ASP A 562 -52.33 -26.51 -13.02
CA ASP A 562 -53.15 -26.87 -14.16
C ASP A 562 -54.37 -25.96 -14.24
N PHE A 563 -54.61 -25.39 -15.41
CA PHE A 563 -55.75 -24.52 -15.67
C PHE A 563 -56.12 -24.58 -17.14
N GLU A 564 -57.41 -24.75 -17.39
CA GLU A 564 -58.00 -24.83 -18.72
C GLU A 564 -59.27 -24.01 -18.75
N ALA A 565 -59.28 -22.98 -19.59
CA ALA A 565 -60.40 -22.04 -19.73
C ALA A 565 -60.26 -21.28 -21.06
N ASP A 566 -61.37 -20.79 -21.59
CA ASP A 566 -61.38 -19.91 -22.77
C ASP A 566 -60.58 -20.48 -23.97
N GLY A 567 -60.61 -21.81 -24.18
CA GLY A 567 -59.89 -22.49 -25.25
C GLY A 567 -58.36 -22.52 -25.10
N MET A 568 -57.82 -22.20 -23.92
CA MET A 568 -56.39 -22.20 -23.60
C MET A 568 -56.07 -23.10 -22.41
N LYS A 569 -54.85 -23.66 -22.40
CA LYS A 569 -54.37 -24.58 -21.37
C LYS A 569 -52.87 -24.40 -21.09
N PHE A 570 -52.46 -24.62 -19.85
CA PHE A 570 -51.04 -24.76 -19.50
C PHE A 570 -50.51 -26.17 -19.70
N LEU A 571 -49.30 -26.26 -20.25
CA LEU A 571 -48.45 -27.44 -20.27
C LEU A 571 -47.18 -27.17 -19.48
N LEU A 572 -46.72 -28.18 -18.75
CA LEU A 572 -45.50 -28.15 -17.97
C LEU A 572 -44.37 -28.77 -18.80
N PRO A 573 -43.24 -28.07 -19.00
CA PRO A 573 -42.06 -28.69 -19.60
C PRO A 573 -41.58 -29.85 -18.73
N THR A 574 -41.41 -31.03 -19.31
CA THR A 574 -40.99 -32.23 -18.57
C THR A 574 -39.47 -32.40 -18.57
N THR A 575 -38.79 -31.74 -19.50
CA THR A 575 -37.34 -31.78 -19.68
C THR A 575 -36.75 -30.38 -19.96
N PRO A 576 -35.48 -30.13 -19.60
CA PRO A 576 -34.77 -28.90 -20.00
C PRO A 576 -34.74 -28.68 -21.52
N GLU A 577 -34.69 -29.77 -22.30
CA GLU A 577 -34.65 -29.74 -23.76
C GLU A 577 -35.94 -29.16 -24.36
N GLU A 578 -37.10 -29.38 -23.73
CA GLU A 578 -38.36 -28.76 -24.13
C GLU A 578 -38.32 -27.24 -23.98
N LEU A 579 -37.70 -26.70 -22.92
CA LEU A 579 -37.50 -25.25 -22.80
C LEU A 579 -36.64 -24.70 -23.94
N ALA A 580 -35.59 -25.43 -24.33
CA ALA A 580 -34.73 -25.03 -25.44
C ALA A 580 -35.48 -25.09 -26.78
N ALA A 581 -36.25 -26.16 -27.02
CA ALA A 581 -37.06 -26.31 -28.22
C ALA A 581 -38.15 -25.23 -28.33
N GLU A 582 -38.84 -24.95 -27.22
CA GLU A 582 -39.84 -23.89 -27.13
C GLU A 582 -39.23 -22.51 -27.41
N GLY A 583 -38.07 -22.24 -26.79
CA GLY A 583 -37.34 -21.00 -27.01
C GLY A 583 -36.91 -20.80 -28.46
N ASN A 584 -36.44 -21.85 -29.12
CA ASN A 584 -36.08 -21.81 -30.53
C ASN A 584 -37.31 -21.56 -31.42
N ALA A 585 -38.43 -22.22 -31.16
CA ALA A 585 -39.65 -22.08 -31.94
C ALA A 585 -40.32 -20.70 -31.80
N LEU A 586 -40.27 -20.13 -30.59
CA LEU A 586 -40.77 -18.79 -30.29
C LEU A 586 -39.71 -17.69 -30.48
N HIS A 587 -38.48 -18.02 -30.87
CA HIS A 587 -37.36 -17.08 -31.00
C HIS A 587 -37.10 -16.23 -29.74
N HIS A 588 -37.09 -16.85 -28.56
CA HIS A 588 -36.74 -16.20 -27.29
C HIS A 588 -35.94 -17.10 -26.34
N CYS A 589 -35.23 -16.51 -25.37
CA CYS A 589 -34.20 -17.18 -24.58
C CYS A 589 -34.71 -18.02 -23.39
N VAL A 590 -35.94 -18.53 -23.42
CA VAL A 590 -36.51 -19.32 -22.31
C VAL A 590 -35.70 -20.58 -21.98
N GLY A 591 -34.98 -21.16 -22.94
CA GLY A 591 -34.08 -22.30 -22.73
C GLY A 591 -32.98 -22.05 -21.68
N SER A 592 -32.56 -20.80 -21.48
CA SER A 592 -31.57 -20.42 -20.47
C SER A 592 -32.07 -20.54 -19.01
N TYR A 593 -33.37 -20.76 -18.80
CA TYR A 593 -33.98 -20.83 -17.48
C TYR A 593 -33.90 -22.24 -16.84
N ALA A 594 -33.43 -23.26 -17.57
CA ALA A 594 -33.37 -24.64 -17.08
C ALA A 594 -32.68 -24.80 -15.71
N ASN A 595 -31.51 -24.19 -15.51
CA ASN A 595 -30.80 -24.24 -14.22
C ASN A 595 -31.57 -23.56 -13.08
N ARG A 596 -32.28 -22.46 -13.36
CA ARG A 596 -33.08 -21.72 -12.37
C ARG A 596 -34.31 -22.52 -11.96
N VAL A 597 -34.94 -23.19 -12.91
CA VAL A 597 -36.05 -24.13 -12.65
C VAL A 597 -35.57 -25.32 -11.82
N ALA A 598 -34.44 -25.94 -12.17
CA ALA A 598 -33.86 -27.04 -11.39
C ALA A 598 -33.57 -26.65 -9.93
N ARG A 599 -33.17 -25.39 -9.69
CA ARG A 599 -32.95 -24.82 -8.36
C ARG A 599 -34.22 -24.30 -7.67
N LYS A 600 -35.39 -24.41 -8.30
CA LYS A 600 -36.68 -23.90 -7.82
C LYS A 600 -36.71 -22.37 -7.61
N GLU A 601 -35.88 -21.63 -8.34
CA GLU A 601 -35.84 -20.16 -8.30
C GLU A 601 -36.99 -19.53 -9.11
N CYS A 602 -37.45 -20.23 -10.15
CA CYS A 602 -38.58 -19.85 -10.99
C CYS A 602 -39.27 -21.07 -11.58
N ILE A 603 -40.50 -20.89 -12.05
CA ILE A 603 -41.28 -21.90 -12.79
C ILE A 603 -41.52 -21.35 -14.19
N ILE A 604 -41.35 -22.19 -15.21
CA ILE A 604 -41.71 -21.85 -16.59
C ILE A 604 -42.86 -22.76 -17.03
N LEU A 605 -43.95 -22.16 -17.52
CA LEU A 605 -45.10 -22.85 -18.08
C LEU A 605 -45.26 -22.52 -19.56
N PHE A 606 -45.80 -23.46 -20.33
CA PHE A 606 -46.15 -23.28 -21.72
C PHE A 606 -47.65 -23.07 -21.84
N LEU A 607 -48.08 -21.91 -22.33
CA LEU A 607 -49.47 -21.70 -22.71
C LEU A 607 -49.73 -22.26 -24.10
N ARG A 608 -50.88 -22.91 -24.29
CA ARG A 608 -51.33 -23.50 -25.56
C ARG A 608 -52.79 -23.16 -25.84
N ARG A 609 -53.18 -23.27 -27.11
CA ARG A 609 -54.58 -23.34 -27.53
C ARG A 609 -55.04 -24.79 -27.51
N CYS A 610 -56.23 -25.07 -26.97
CA CYS A 610 -56.78 -26.43 -26.86
C CYS A 610 -56.94 -27.12 -28.23
N GLU A 611 -57.20 -26.35 -29.30
CA GLU A 611 -57.29 -26.85 -30.68
C GLU A 611 -55.97 -27.44 -31.19
N ASN A 612 -54.82 -27.00 -30.67
CA ASN A 612 -53.52 -27.51 -31.08
C ASN A 612 -52.46 -27.34 -29.98
N LEU A 613 -52.39 -28.33 -29.09
CA LEU A 613 -51.47 -28.35 -27.95
C LEU A 613 -49.99 -28.50 -28.37
N ALA A 614 -49.71 -29.02 -29.58
CA ALA A 614 -48.35 -29.20 -30.07
C ALA A 614 -47.71 -27.90 -30.57
N LYS A 615 -48.52 -26.89 -30.94
CA LYS A 615 -48.03 -25.63 -31.49
C LYS A 615 -47.66 -24.63 -30.37
N PRO A 616 -46.41 -24.14 -30.32
CA PRO A 616 -46.00 -23.08 -29.39
C PRO A 616 -46.87 -21.83 -29.50
N PHE A 617 -47.23 -21.23 -28.37
CA PHE A 617 -48.09 -20.05 -28.31
C PHE A 617 -47.49 -18.96 -27.41
N TYR A 618 -47.43 -19.17 -26.08
CA TYR A 618 -46.74 -18.27 -25.14
C TYR A 618 -45.98 -19.07 -24.08
N THR A 619 -44.93 -18.47 -23.51
CA THR A 619 -44.27 -18.96 -22.28
C THR A 619 -44.55 -18.02 -21.12
N VAL A 620 -44.68 -18.58 -19.91
CA VAL A 620 -45.01 -17.83 -18.69
C VAL A 620 -43.98 -18.14 -17.62
N GLU A 621 -43.32 -17.12 -17.06
CA GLU A 621 -42.48 -17.27 -15.87
C GLU A 621 -43.28 -16.89 -14.62
N VAL A 622 -43.23 -17.77 -13.62
CA VAL A 622 -43.76 -17.54 -12.28
C VAL A 622 -42.63 -17.59 -11.27
N ARG A 623 -42.65 -16.65 -10.32
CA ARG A 623 -41.80 -16.69 -9.12
C ARG A 623 -42.68 -16.55 -7.88
N GLY A 624 -42.62 -17.54 -6.99
CA GLY A 624 -43.55 -17.65 -5.86
C GLY A 624 -44.99 -17.80 -6.35
N ARG A 625 -45.85 -16.83 -6.03
CA ARG A 625 -47.28 -16.78 -6.45
C ARG A 625 -47.59 -15.63 -7.43
N LYS A 626 -46.57 -15.11 -8.13
CA LYS A 626 -46.71 -13.98 -9.06
C LYS A 626 -46.21 -14.33 -10.44
N ILE A 627 -46.97 -13.89 -11.45
CA ILE A 627 -46.56 -13.92 -12.85
C ILE A 627 -45.53 -12.81 -13.06
N ILE A 628 -44.37 -13.14 -13.61
CA ILE A 628 -43.27 -12.21 -13.85
C ILE A 628 -43.26 -11.75 -15.31
N GLN A 629 -43.41 -12.69 -16.23
CA GLN A 629 -43.40 -12.41 -17.67
C GLN A 629 -44.27 -13.41 -18.43
N VAL A 630 -44.87 -12.93 -19.51
CA VAL A 630 -45.63 -13.72 -20.49
C VAL A 630 -45.16 -13.29 -21.86
N HIS A 631 -44.53 -14.19 -22.61
CA HIS A 631 -43.93 -13.86 -23.91
C HIS A 631 -44.33 -14.84 -24.99
N GLY A 632 -44.72 -14.29 -26.13
CA GLY A 632 -44.99 -15.04 -27.36
C GLY A 632 -43.80 -14.98 -28.32
N LYS A 633 -44.06 -15.27 -29.59
CA LYS A 633 -43.02 -15.28 -30.63
C LYS A 633 -42.29 -13.92 -30.72
N GLY A 634 -40.96 -13.95 -30.63
CA GLY A 634 -40.10 -12.76 -30.69
C GLY A 634 -40.19 -11.86 -29.46
N ASN A 635 -40.53 -12.42 -28.29
CA ASN A 635 -40.83 -11.69 -27.04
C ASN A 635 -42.05 -10.76 -27.15
N CYS A 636 -43.01 -11.06 -28.03
CA CYS A 636 -44.21 -10.23 -28.14
C CYS A 636 -45.07 -10.31 -26.87
N ASP A 637 -45.77 -9.21 -26.59
CA ASP A 637 -46.69 -9.09 -25.46
C ASP A 637 -47.94 -9.97 -25.64
N PRO A 638 -48.59 -10.39 -24.53
CA PRO A 638 -49.84 -11.13 -24.57
C PRO A 638 -50.97 -10.33 -25.21
N THR A 639 -51.78 -11.00 -26.04
CA THR A 639 -53.02 -10.41 -26.57
C THR A 639 -54.04 -10.16 -25.45
N PRO A 640 -55.08 -9.34 -25.67
CA PRO A 640 -56.14 -9.12 -24.67
C PRO A 640 -56.81 -10.42 -24.20
N GLU A 641 -56.97 -11.38 -25.10
CA GLU A 641 -57.46 -12.73 -24.82
C GLU A 641 -56.56 -13.48 -23.83
N VAL A 642 -55.24 -13.47 -24.07
CA VAL A 642 -54.25 -14.10 -23.18
C VAL A 642 -54.18 -13.37 -21.83
N ASN A 643 -54.25 -12.05 -21.81
CA ASN A 643 -54.27 -11.27 -20.56
C ASN A 643 -55.50 -11.58 -19.69
N ALA A 644 -56.67 -11.73 -20.31
CA ALA A 644 -57.89 -12.12 -19.61
C ALA A 644 -57.76 -13.53 -19.01
N PHE A 645 -57.17 -14.47 -19.75
CA PHE A 645 -56.87 -15.82 -19.26
C PHE A 645 -55.88 -15.80 -18.08
N MET A 646 -54.77 -15.05 -18.20
CA MET A 646 -53.77 -14.92 -17.13
C MET A 646 -54.38 -14.33 -15.85
N SER A 647 -55.24 -13.32 -15.99
CA SER A 647 -55.92 -12.68 -14.85
C SER A 647 -56.95 -13.59 -14.17
N LYS A 648 -57.57 -14.52 -14.92
CA LYS A 648 -58.44 -15.56 -14.36
C LYS A 648 -57.61 -16.60 -13.60
N TRP A 649 -56.53 -17.08 -14.22
CA TRP A 649 -55.63 -18.07 -13.64
C TRP A 649 -54.94 -17.56 -12.36
N GLU A 650 -54.42 -16.33 -12.38
CA GLU A 650 -53.74 -15.76 -11.23
C GLU A 650 -54.66 -15.71 -10.01
N ARG A 651 -55.93 -15.30 -10.18
CA ARG A 651 -56.91 -15.25 -9.09
C ARG A 651 -57.34 -16.63 -8.59
N GLN A 652 -57.56 -17.57 -9.50
CA GLN A 652 -58.19 -18.86 -9.17
C GLN A 652 -57.19 -19.94 -8.76
N VAL A 653 -55.94 -19.86 -9.21
CA VAL A 653 -54.93 -20.91 -9.00
C VAL A 653 -53.71 -20.37 -8.27
N LEU A 654 -53.14 -19.22 -8.66
CA LEU A 654 -51.94 -18.69 -7.99
C LEU A 654 -52.22 -18.00 -6.65
N GLN A 655 -53.34 -17.28 -6.53
CA GLN A 655 -53.72 -16.49 -5.36
C GLN A 655 -54.83 -17.13 -4.50
N ALA A 656 -55.35 -18.30 -4.90
CA ALA A 656 -56.35 -19.00 -4.11
C ALA A 656 -55.78 -19.38 -2.72
N PRO A 657 -56.55 -19.18 -1.62
CA PRO A 657 -56.14 -19.67 -0.31
C PRO A 657 -56.03 -21.20 -0.37
N ALA A 658 -54.96 -21.76 0.21
CA ALA A 658 -54.80 -23.21 0.27
C ALA A 658 -56.02 -23.80 0.98
N ALA A 659 -56.72 -24.73 0.32
CA ALA A 659 -57.76 -25.51 0.98
C ALA A 659 -57.15 -26.21 2.20
N ALA A 660 -57.80 -26.06 3.36
CA ALA A 660 -57.40 -26.65 4.63
C ALA A 660 -57.39 -28.18 4.59
#